data_AF-A0A4R4YRT3-F1
#
_entry.id   AF-A0A4R4YRT3-F1
#
_cell.length_a   1.000
_cell.length_b   1.000
_cell.length_c   1.000
_cell.angle_alpha   90.00
_cell.angle_beta   90.00
_cell.angle_gamma   90.00
#
_symmetry.space_group_name_H-M   'P 1'
#
loop_
_entity.id
_entity.type
_entity.pdbx_description
1 polymer ?
#
loop_
_entity_poly.entity_id
_entity_poly.type
_entity_poly.pdbx_seq_one_letter_code
_entity_poly.pdbx_strand_id
1 'polypeptide(L)'
;MKRRKVAGLSIAGLMVLGLPLAIANSADAAGRTLTVAKSGGQYSTIQAAANASQPGDTILISAGTYQESLKPKSGASGQEITYQAAPGARVVLDGNKSLKSGNGLLNLDGKSWLKFDGIAVTKSPTHGVYGSEVSHITFTRCEVSSSSNGGLVLLSGSDLVVDGCDIHHNNDKGTSADNEAISIGWSTRFVVKNNYVHDNGEEGIDAKYNDNAAGLILNNVVANNRGPNIYVDSSSGVEVNGNTSYGAKESTKAGIAVAVEDYSESRKAQNIKILNNVSAKNAGGGISFWKESSGTISGISIINNTLANNPKPGIVGASEVSGSGNVVRNTIFAANSTGIGGPFSSEKNLTSDPGFVDPSNGDYKLKATATAAIDAGSATNAPPTDRDGGARPVGNGFDIGAYEYGSTGPTPTPTPTPTPPTGDWDPRQPGPNELFTGADGSANYFRSEIGANPRLDSNSAAIVNSIGSNTPKLNGPDWQITVFTASNSDPVYHPEFSEDWGCSVGDGIHIPDNATRELPGVEDDDNADSWIVVYNKDDKTVKSIWGATKAGGTWKGYCGGTWPAASGGGTESKISGVGTGAEVQAGAGFILNSEIATGAINHALYFTSTKSCGNFRKPAGKSDGHTSGSSCVPMGARLQLDPSVNCAGLSGASAGEKMICVTMQKYGGYVLDSGGPGPISGIGVAGDDLTDPNRSPWQTPGNGMRSGGVLDKAGLGAGPLSHIPWNKLRVLATWNGQ
;
A
#
# COMPACT_ATOMS: atom_id res chain seq x y z
N MET A 1 3.67 2.52 48.21
CA MET A 1 3.70 1.82 49.51
C MET A 1 2.89 2.60 50.56
N LYS A 2 1.62 2.22 50.80
CA LYS A 2 0.86 2.39 52.06
C LYS A 2 -0.25 1.33 52.02
N ARG A 3 -0.03 0.22 52.73
CA ARG A 3 -0.93 -0.94 52.81
C ARG A 3 -2.21 -0.58 53.57
N ARG A 4 -3.37 -1.12 53.15
CA ARG A 4 -4.46 -1.51 54.08
C ARG A 4 -5.43 -2.54 53.46
N LYS A 5 -5.25 -3.77 53.96
CA LYS A 5 -6.21 -4.84 54.28
C LYS A 5 -7.53 -4.92 53.50
N VAL A 6 -7.68 -6.03 52.78
CA VAL A 6 -8.96 -6.64 52.40
C VAL A 6 -9.62 -7.21 53.66
N ALA A 7 -10.89 -6.87 53.88
CA ALA A 7 -11.79 -7.60 54.77
C ALA A 7 -13.05 -7.92 53.97
N GLY A 8 -13.37 -9.21 53.84
CA GLY A 8 -14.61 -9.66 53.23
C GLY A 8 -15.81 -9.42 54.16
N LEU A 9 -16.99 -9.20 53.57
CA LEU A 9 -18.26 -9.46 54.24
C LEU A 9 -19.38 -9.71 53.22
N SER A 10 -19.85 -10.96 53.25
CA SER A 10 -21.24 -11.43 53.24
C SER A 10 -22.31 -10.81 52.32
N ILE A 11 -22.88 -11.71 51.54
CA ILE A 11 -24.14 -11.63 50.80
C ILE A 11 -25.33 -11.42 51.76
N ALA A 12 -26.16 -10.41 51.50
CA ALA A 12 -27.55 -10.32 51.97
C ALA A 12 -28.40 -9.62 50.90
N GLY A 13 -29.60 -10.15 50.66
CA GLY A 13 -30.39 -9.90 49.46
C GLY A 13 -31.36 -8.71 49.48
N LEU A 14 -31.91 -8.51 48.28
CA LEU A 14 -33.20 -7.93 47.91
C LEU A 14 -33.49 -6.45 48.22
N MET A 15 -33.55 -5.64 47.15
CA MET A 15 -34.73 -4.80 46.85
C MET A 15 -34.73 -4.46 45.35
N VAL A 16 -35.61 -5.13 44.59
CA VAL A 16 -35.96 -4.77 43.22
C VAL A 16 -36.98 -3.64 43.31
N LEU A 17 -36.53 -2.40 43.13
CA LEU A 17 -37.39 -1.28 42.81
C LEU A 17 -37.49 -1.21 41.28
N GLY A 18 -38.68 -1.51 40.76
CA GLY A 18 -38.99 -1.40 39.34
C GLY A 18 -38.84 0.05 38.86
N LEU A 19 -37.76 0.31 38.14
CA LEU A 19 -37.69 1.43 37.22
C LEU A 19 -38.41 1.03 35.92
N PRO A 20 -39.21 1.92 35.31
CA PRO A 20 -39.92 1.61 34.08
C PRO A 20 -38.89 1.21 33.02
N LEU A 21 -39.13 0.07 32.37
CA LEU A 21 -38.50 -0.25 31.09
C LEU A 21 -38.85 0.88 30.13
N ALA A 22 -37.95 1.84 29.99
CA ALA A 22 -37.83 2.57 28.75
C ALA A 22 -37.44 1.49 27.73
N ILE A 23 -38.39 1.12 26.90
CA ILE A 23 -38.13 0.38 25.66
C ILE A 23 -37.24 1.31 24.86
N ALA A 24 -35.92 1.17 25.02
CA ALA A 24 -34.96 1.79 24.15
C ALA A 24 -35.22 1.15 22.79
N ASN A 25 -35.84 1.92 21.90
CA ASN A 25 -35.90 1.59 20.50
C ASN A 25 -34.47 1.24 20.07
N SER A 26 -34.23 -0.03 19.79
CA SER A 26 -33.09 -0.50 19.03
C SER A 26 -33.29 -0.07 17.58
N ALA A 27 -33.15 1.22 17.35
CA ALA A 27 -32.83 1.74 16.04
C ALA A 27 -31.30 1.78 15.99
N ASP A 28 -30.72 1.10 15.01
CA ASP A 28 -29.36 1.33 14.52
C ASP A 28 -29.16 2.83 14.33
N ALA A 29 -28.63 3.51 15.34
CA ALA A 29 -28.18 4.89 15.19
C ALA A 29 -26.76 4.82 14.63
N ALA A 30 -26.65 4.76 13.30
CA ALA A 30 -25.39 5.05 12.63
C ALA A 30 -24.84 6.37 13.21
N GLY A 31 -23.62 6.33 13.77
CA GLY A 31 -23.04 7.52 14.39
C GLY A 31 -22.89 8.66 13.38
N ARG A 32 -22.87 9.89 13.89
CA ARG A 32 -22.87 11.08 13.02
C ARG A 32 -21.52 11.21 12.34
N THR A 33 -21.51 11.79 11.15
CA THR A 33 -20.26 12.24 10.51
C THR A 33 -20.00 13.70 10.87
N LEU A 34 -18.86 13.97 11.52
CA LEU A 34 -18.34 15.30 11.81
C LEU A 34 -17.25 15.63 10.80
N THR A 35 -17.45 16.67 9.99
CA THR A 35 -16.50 17.05 8.93
C THR A 35 -15.46 18.05 9.44
N VAL A 36 -14.19 17.77 9.16
CA VAL A 36 -13.06 18.64 9.50
C VAL A 36 -12.38 19.10 8.21
N ALA A 37 -12.22 20.41 8.05
CA ALA A 37 -11.45 21.01 6.95
C ALA A 37 -10.97 22.40 7.38
N LYS A 38 -9.78 22.83 6.94
CA LYS A 38 -9.25 24.18 7.27
C LYS A 38 -10.23 25.30 6.89
N SER A 39 -11.00 25.08 5.83
CA SER A 39 -12.12 25.92 5.39
C SER A 39 -13.25 25.02 4.90
N GLY A 40 -14.50 25.42 5.14
CA GLY A 40 -15.70 24.72 4.63
C GLY A 40 -16.16 23.48 5.40
N GLY A 41 -15.42 23.02 6.42
CA GLY A 41 -15.85 21.93 7.32
C GLY A 41 -16.71 22.44 8.48
N GLN A 42 -17.47 21.55 9.12
CA GLN A 42 -18.17 21.87 10.38
C GLN A 42 -17.20 22.32 11.48
N TYR A 43 -15.97 21.78 11.45
CA TYR A 43 -14.88 22.15 12.34
C TYR A 43 -13.64 22.48 11.53
N SER A 44 -12.91 23.53 11.95
CA SER A 44 -11.64 23.93 11.34
C SER A 44 -10.44 23.16 11.87
N THR A 45 -10.60 22.45 12.99
CA THR A 45 -9.55 21.66 13.64
C THR A 45 -10.05 20.27 14.02
N ILE A 46 -9.14 19.30 14.07
CA ILE A 46 -9.45 17.93 14.44
C ILE A 46 -9.85 17.87 15.92
N GLN A 47 -9.18 18.63 16.79
CA GLN A 47 -9.51 18.68 18.21
C GLN A 47 -10.90 19.24 18.47
N ALA A 48 -11.37 20.22 17.69
CA ALA A 48 -12.71 20.76 17.86
C ALA A 48 -13.79 19.72 17.54
N ALA A 49 -13.61 18.92 16.48
CA ALA A 49 -14.49 17.79 16.18
C ALA A 49 -14.39 16.69 17.25
N ALA A 50 -13.18 16.39 17.74
CA ALA A 50 -12.97 15.45 18.85
C ALA A 50 -13.69 15.88 20.14
N ASN A 51 -13.76 17.18 20.41
CA ASN A 51 -14.50 17.72 21.56
C ASN A 51 -16.02 17.59 21.37
N ALA A 52 -16.51 17.59 20.14
CA ALA A 52 -17.94 17.49 19.83
C ALA A 52 -18.45 16.05 19.61
N SER A 53 -17.54 15.11 19.38
CA SER A 53 -17.88 13.71 19.12
C SER A 53 -18.53 13.02 20.32
N GLN A 54 -19.32 12.01 19.98
CA GLN A 54 -19.98 11.05 20.84
C GLN A 54 -19.62 9.63 20.36
N PRO A 55 -19.74 8.59 21.21
CA PRO A 55 -19.55 7.21 20.78
C PRO A 55 -20.29 6.87 19.47
N GLY A 56 -19.59 6.17 18.57
CA GLY A 56 -20.07 5.81 17.23
C GLY A 56 -19.83 6.87 16.14
N ASP A 57 -19.55 8.13 16.50
CA ASP A 57 -19.34 9.18 15.50
C ASP A 57 -18.08 8.92 14.64
N THR A 58 -18.15 9.33 13.37
CA THR A 58 -16.99 9.39 12.46
C THR A 58 -16.57 10.84 12.28
N ILE A 59 -15.32 11.16 12.58
CA ILE A 59 -14.67 12.43 12.29
C ILE A 59 -13.98 12.27 10.93
N LEU A 60 -14.60 12.79 9.87
CA LEU A 60 -14.11 12.72 8.50
C LEU A 60 -13.26 13.95 8.20
N ILE A 61 -11.95 13.75 7.99
CA ILE A 61 -10.95 14.81 7.94
C ILE A 61 -10.48 15.00 6.51
N SER A 62 -10.67 16.21 5.99
CA SER A 62 -10.23 16.60 4.65
C SER A 62 -8.71 16.78 4.58
N ALA A 63 -8.17 16.77 3.37
CA ALA A 63 -6.73 16.92 3.16
C ALA A 63 -6.20 18.22 3.79
N GLY A 64 -5.01 18.12 4.40
CA GLY A 64 -4.33 19.28 4.96
C GLY A 64 -3.41 18.96 6.13
N THR A 65 -2.55 19.92 6.43
CA THR A 65 -1.69 19.91 7.62
C THR A 65 -2.32 20.70 8.75
N TYR A 66 -2.72 20.00 9.79
CA TYR A 66 -3.32 20.49 11.02
C TYR A 66 -2.22 20.62 12.06
N GLN A 67 -1.76 21.85 12.28
CA GLN A 67 -0.79 22.16 13.32
C GLN A 67 -1.49 22.30 14.67
N GLU A 68 -1.77 21.17 15.30
CA GLU A 68 -2.44 21.07 16.60
C GLU A 68 -1.98 19.81 17.33
N SER A 69 -2.35 19.67 18.60
CA SER A 69 -2.27 18.40 19.33
C SER A 69 -3.66 17.81 19.52
N LEU A 70 -3.75 16.48 19.60
CA LEU A 70 -5.03 15.77 19.64
C LEU A 70 -5.17 14.96 20.93
N LYS A 71 -6.29 15.14 21.62
CA LYS A 71 -6.78 14.37 22.76
C LYS A 71 -8.24 13.98 22.51
N PRO A 72 -8.49 12.75 22.03
CA PRO A 72 -9.83 12.28 21.73
C PRO A 72 -10.62 11.94 23.00
N LYS A 73 -11.94 11.80 22.84
CA LYS A 73 -12.81 11.12 23.81
C LYS A 73 -12.80 9.62 23.55
N SER A 74 -13.24 8.83 24.53
CA SER A 74 -13.49 7.40 24.31
C SER A 74 -14.80 7.20 23.56
N GLY A 75 -14.85 6.17 22.72
CA GLY A 75 -16.10 5.59 22.25
C GLY A 75 -16.76 4.71 23.32
N ALA A 76 -17.62 3.81 22.89
CA ALA A 76 -18.24 2.80 23.73
C ALA A 76 -18.22 1.43 23.04
N SER A 77 -18.58 0.38 23.77
CA SER A 77 -18.65 -0.98 23.21
C SER A 77 -19.55 -1.05 21.98
N GLY A 78 -19.00 -1.50 20.85
CA GLY A 78 -19.68 -1.54 19.55
C GLY A 78 -19.93 -0.16 18.91
N GLN A 79 -19.42 0.92 19.51
CA GLN A 79 -19.61 2.31 19.08
C GLN A 79 -18.28 3.07 19.17
N GLU A 80 -17.31 2.63 18.36
CA GLU A 80 -16.00 3.27 18.24
C GLU A 80 -16.15 4.69 17.68
N ILE A 81 -15.35 5.63 18.18
CA ILE A 81 -15.18 6.92 17.50
C ILE A 81 -14.10 6.73 16.44
N THR A 82 -14.44 7.03 15.19
CA THR A 82 -13.53 6.83 14.05
C THR A 82 -12.97 8.18 13.58
N TYR A 83 -11.66 8.33 13.58
CA TYR A 83 -10.93 9.43 12.94
C TYR A 83 -10.45 8.97 11.58
N GLN A 84 -11.06 9.47 10.51
CA GLN A 84 -10.84 8.96 9.16
C GLN A 84 -10.41 10.07 8.22
N ALA A 85 -9.29 9.86 7.52
CA ALA A 85 -8.97 10.67 6.36
C ALA A 85 -10.05 10.48 5.30
N ALA A 86 -10.56 11.58 4.77
CA ALA A 86 -11.46 11.54 3.62
C ALA A 86 -10.80 10.74 2.48
N PRO A 87 -11.58 10.05 1.62
CA PRO A 87 -11.01 9.29 0.51
C PRO A 87 -10.00 10.12 -0.30
N GLY A 88 -8.80 9.58 -0.48
CA GLY A 88 -7.66 10.24 -1.14
C GLY A 88 -6.95 11.32 -0.34
N ALA A 89 -7.48 11.79 0.79
CA ALA A 89 -6.90 12.89 1.55
C ALA A 89 -5.61 12.50 2.27
N ARG A 90 -4.56 13.34 2.15
CA ARG A 90 -3.44 13.33 3.09
C ARG A 90 -3.75 14.25 4.26
N VAL A 91 -4.00 13.65 5.42
CA VAL A 91 -4.27 14.35 6.68
C VAL A 91 -3.02 14.28 7.55
N VAL A 92 -2.47 15.43 7.91
CA VAL A 92 -1.25 15.50 8.72
C VAL A 92 -1.53 16.25 10.01
N LEU A 93 -1.47 15.56 11.14
CA LEU A 93 -1.36 16.16 12.46
C LEU A 93 0.13 16.50 12.71
N ASP A 94 0.48 17.78 12.61
CA ASP A 94 1.87 18.26 12.68
C ASP A 94 2.12 18.99 14.01
N GLY A 95 3.00 18.43 14.84
CA GLY A 95 3.36 18.99 16.14
C GLY A 95 4.32 20.18 16.07
N ASN A 96 4.85 20.49 14.89
CA ASN A 96 5.89 21.49 14.58
C ASN A 96 7.16 21.43 15.45
N LYS A 97 7.37 20.33 16.19
CA LYS A 97 8.37 20.16 17.26
C LYS A 97 8.14 21.04 18.49
N SER A 98 6.95 21.57 18.72
CA SER A 98 6.63 22.29 19.97
C SER A 98 5.27 21.95 20.57
N LEU A 99 4.32 21.49 19.76
CA LEU A 99 2.98 21.10 20.20
C LEU A 99 2.98 19.67 20.72
N LYS A 100 2.33 19.46 21.86
CA LYS A 100 2.05 18.14 22.44
C LYS A 100 0.78 18.18 23.28
N SER A 101 0.24 17.00 23.56
CA SER A 101 -0.84 16.79 24.51
C SER A 101 -0.36 15.75 25.52
N GLY A 102 0.04 16.16 26.73
CA GLY A 102 0.68 15.23 27.68
C GLY A 102 1.95 14.60 27.11
N ASN A 103 2.00 13.27 27.00
CA ASN A 103 3.18 12.53 26.56
C ASN A 103 3.30 12.35 25.03
N GLY A 104 2.23 12.58 24.26
CA GLY A 104 2.22 12.41 22.79
C GLY A 104 1.69 13.63 22.05
N LEU A 105 1.84 13.67 20.72
CA LEU A 105 1.11 14.63 19.87
C LEU A 105 -0.36 14.21 19.75
N LEU A 106 -0.59 12.92 19.54
CA LEU A 106 -1.86 12.25 19.78
C LEU A 106 -1.81 11.54 21.14
N ASN A 107 -2.64 12.00 22.08
CA ASN A 107 -2.67 11.48 23.45
C ASN A 107 -3.92 10.64 23.71
N LEU A 108 -3.69 9.36 23.95
CA LEU A 108 -4.70 8.34 24.21
C LEU A 108 -4.74 7.88 25.68
N ASP A 109 -4.12 8.59 26.63
CA ASP A 109 -4.14 8.20 28.04
C ASP A 109 -5.57 8.00 28.57
N GLY A 110 -5.83 6.79 29.07
CA GLY A 110 -7.13 6.34 29.58
C GLY A 110 -8.23 6.30 28.53
N LYS A 111 -7.90 6.16 27.24
CA LYS A 111 -8.88 6.15 26.14
C LYS A 111 -9.19 4.75 25.65
N SER A 112 -10.40 4.58 25.12
CA SER A 112 -10.82 3.31 24.56
C SER A 112 -11.84 3.46 23.43
N TRP A 113 -11.99 2.41 22.63
CA TRP A 113 -12.94 2.33 21.50
C TRP A 113 -12.70 3.44 20.49
N LEU A 114 -11.49 3.46 19.93
CA LEU A 114 -11.05 4.46 18.96
C LEU A 114 -10.43 3.78 17.74
N LYS A 115 -10.75 4.34 16.57
CA LYS A 115 -10.12 3.96 15.31
C LYS A 115 -9.51 5.19 14.65
N PHE A 116 -8.27 5.06 14.20
CA PHE A 116 -7.57 6.06 13.37
C PHE A 116 -7.25 5.42 12.02
N ASP A 117 -7.70 6.06 10.94
CA ASP A 117 -7.62 5.51 9.60
C ASP A 117 -7.09 6.56 8.60
N GLY A 118 -5.88 6.35 8.07
CA GLY A 118 -5.28 7.23 7.06
C GLY A 118 -4.69 8.54 7.59
N ILE A 119 -4.36 8.62 8.88
CA ILE A 119 -3.87 9.87 9.51
C ILE A 119 -2.35 9.81 9.67
N ALA A 120 -1.65 10.86 9.23
CA ALA A 120 -0.23 11.06 9.51
C ALA A 120 -0.04 11.89 10.79
N VAL A 121 0.84 11.45 11.69
CA VAL A 121 1.20 12.14 12.94
C VAL A 121 2.69 12.41 12.91
N THR A 122 3.09 13.68 12.86
CA THR A 122 4.49 14.03 12.64
C THR A 122 5.02 15.16 13.51
N LYS A 123 6.35 15.24 13.65
CA LYS A 123 7.07 16.33 14.32
C LYS A 123 6.62 16.57 15.76
N SER A 124 6.43 15.51 16.53
CA SER A 124 6.21 15.63 17.97
C SER A 124 7.52 15.97 18.72
N PRO A 125 7.53 16.90 19.70
CA PRO A 125 8.66 17.10 20.62
C PRO A 125 8.79 15.99 21.69
N THR A 126 7.83 15.07 21.75
CA THR A 126 7.83 13.88 22.62
C THR A 126 7.52 12.65 21.76
N HIS A 127 6.52 11.83 22.11
CA HIS A 127 6.07 10.70 21.29
C HIS A 127 5.12 11.16 20.20
N GLY A 128 5.06 10.46 19.06
CA GLY A 128 4.06 10.74 18.02
C GLY A 128 2.65 10.45 18.56
N VAL A 129 2.41 9.20 18.89
CA VAL A 129 1.20 8.69 19.56
C VAL A 129 1.61 8.11 20.90
N TYR A 130 0.88 8.45 21.95
CA TYR A 130 1.10 7.87 23.28
C TYR A 130 -0.23 7.58 23.97
N GLY A 131 -0.38 6.41 24.57
CA GLY A 131 -1.46 6.13 25.52
C GLY A 131 -1.09 5.06 26.53
N SER A 132 -1.32 5.34 27.81
CA SER A 132 -1.37 4.35 28.88
C SER A 132 -2.82 4.05 29.29
N GLU A 133 -3.08 2.85 29.80
CA GLU A 133 -4.42 2.41 30.24
C GLU A 133 -5.44 2.44 29.09
N VAL A 134 -5.03 1.94 27.93
CA VAL A 134 -5.82 1.97 26.68
C VAL A 134 -6.52 0.65 26.38
N SER A 135 -7.67 0.69 25.73
CA SER A 135 -8.27 -0.55 25.20
C SER A 135 -9.08 -0.35 23.93
N HIS A 136 -9.20 -1.37 23.07
CA HIS A 136 -9.98 -1.26 21.82
C HIS A 136 -9.49 -0.07 20.96
N ILE A 137 -8.19 -0.05 20.67
CA ILE A 137 -7.55 1.00 19.88
C ILE A 137 -7.07 0.39 18.57
N THR A 138 -7.49 0.99 17.46
CA THR A 138 -7.13 0.55 16.11
C THR A 138 -6.45 1.68 15.34
N PHE A 139 -5.30 1.39 14.76
CA PHE A 139 -4.63 2.21 13.75
C PHE A 139 -4.58 1.45 12.43
N THR A 140 -5.10 2.06 11.36
CA THR A 140 -5.06 1.53 10.00
C THR A 140 -4.52 2.55 9.01
N ARG A 141 -3.57 2.17 8.14
CA ARG A 141 -3.07 3.06 7.06
C ARG A 141 -2.51 4.40 7.56
N CYS A 142 -2.01 4.45 8.79
CA CYS A 142 -1.50 5.68 9.41
C CYS A 142 0.01 5.82 9.18
N GLU A 143 0.51 7.05 9.26
CA GLU A 143 1.94 7.36 9.28
C GLU A 143 2.29 7.94 10.65
N VAL A 144 3.37 7.49 11.29
CA VAL A 144 3.92 8.15 12.48
C VAL A 144 5.40 8.41 12.29
N SER A 145 5.77 9.68 12.26
CA SER A 145 7.13 10.08 11.86
C SER A 145 7.71 11.23 12.66
N SER A 146 9.04 11.29 12.71
CA SER A 146 9.77 12.43 13.27
C SER A 146 9.31 12.81 14.67
N SER A 147 9.13 11.85 15.58
CA SER A 147 8.97 12.13 17.00
C SER A 147 10.32 12.12 17.72
N SER A 148 10.45 12.95 18.76
CA SER A 148 11.68 12.98 19.56
C SER A 148 11.90 11.74 20.42
N ASN A 149 10.80 11.12 20.89
CA ASN A 149 10.77 9.83 21.57
C ASN A 149 10.15 8.76 20.63
N GLY A 150 9.67 7.65 21.17
CA GLY A 150 8.98 6.59 20.43
C GLY A 150 7.81 7.09 19.56
N GLY A 151 7.56 6.36 18.47
CA GLY A 151 6.57 6.71 17.46
C GLY A 151 5.15 6.45 17.95
N LEU A 152 4.74 5.19 17.99
CA LEU A 152 3.41 4.73 18.38
C LEU A 152 3.51 3.86 19.65
N VAL A 153 3.18 4.45 20.79
CA VAL A 153 3.35 3.84 22.12
C VAL A 153 2.00 3.59 22.78
N LEU A 154 1.66 2.31 23.01
CA LEU A 154 0.43 1.87 23.68
C LEU A 154 0.79 0.96 24.87
N LEU A 155 0.43 1.39 26.07
CA LEU A 155 0.84 0.75 27.33
C LEU A 155 -0.37 0.39 28.19
N SER A 156 -0.19 -0.62 29.04
CA SER A 156 -1.17 -1.06 30.03
C SER A 156 -2.55 -1.34 29.42
N GLY A 157 -2.59 -2.04 28.28
CA GLY A 157 -3.77 -2.09 27.43
C GLY A 157 -4.25 -3.46 26.96
N SER A 158 -5.34 -3.46 26.22
CA SER A 158 -5.89 -4.68 25.61
C SER A 158 -6.74 -4.38 24.38
N ASP A 159 -6.83 -5.35 23.46
CA ASP A 159 -7.54 -5.20 22.18
C ASP A 159 -6.93 -4.06 21.33
N LEU A 160 -5.64 -4.21 21.04
CA LEU A 160 -4.87 -3.20 20.30
C LEU A 160 -4.55 -3.71 18.90
N VAL A 161 -4.77 -2.88 17.88
CA VAL A 161 -4.48 -3.22 16.48
C VAL A 161 -3.68 -2.11 15.82
N VAL A 162 -2.55 -2.47 15.21
CA VAL A 162 -1.76 -1.60 14.33
C VAL A 162 -1.59 -2.33 13.01
N ASP A 163 -2.29 -1.87 11.96
CA ASP A 163 -2.40 -2.57 10.68
C ASP A 163 -2.09 -1.66 9.49
N GLY A 164 -1.15 -2.07 8.63
CA GLY A 164 -0.86 -1.34 7.39
C GLY A 164 -0.32 0.07 7.61
N CYS A 165 0.34 0.33 8.74
CA CYS A 165 0.90 1.63 9.10
C CYS A 165 2.37 1.75 8.69
N ASP A 166 2.82 2.99 8.52
CA ASP A 166 4.20 3.36 8.24
C ASP A 166 4.79 4.13 9.44
N ILE A 167 5.83 3.58 10.08
CA ILE A 167 6.38 4.12 11.33
C ILE A 167 7.88 4.34 11.15
N HIS A 168 8.28 5.61 11.00
CA HIS A 168 9.65 5.89 10.57
C HIS A 168 10.28 7.17 11.10
N HIS A 169 11.61 7.21 11.11
CA HIS A 169 12.37 8.40 11.49
C HIS A 169 11.93 8.97 12.85
N ASN A 170 11.48 8.12 13.76
CA ASN A 170 11.18 8.49 15.13
C ASN A 170 12.43 8.31 16.01
N ASN A 171 12.31 8.65 17.29
CA ASN A 171 13.41 8.57 18.24
C ASN A 171 14.58 9.49 17.88
N ASP A 172 14.31 10.76 17.53
CA ASP A 172 15.36 11.72 17.14
C ASP A 172 16.43 11.94 18.24
N LYS A 173 16.11 11.59 19.49
CA LYS A 173 17.06 11.60 20.62
C LYS A 173 18.02 10.40 20.63
N GLY A 174 17.92 9.47 19.69
CA GLY A 174 18.68 8.22 19.65
C GLY A 174 18.50 7.44 20.96
N THR A 175 19.61 6.99 21.55
CA THR A 175 19.66 6.22 22.83
C THR A 175 19.08 6.92 24.06
N SER A 176 18.73 8.21 23.95
CA SER A 176 18.10 8.98 25.01
C SER A 176 16.61 9.21 24.75
N ALA A 177 16.05 8.60 23.71
CA ALA A 177 14.62 8.55 23.48
C ALA A 177 13.97 7.63 24.52
N ASP A 178 12.80 8.03 25.02
CA ASP A 178 11.93 7.08 25.72
C ASP A 178 11.18 6.25 24.67
N ASN A 179 11.04 4.95 24.91
CA ASN A 179 10.29 4.01 24.08
C ASN A 179 10.82 3.82 22.64
N GLU A 180 10.26 2.85 21.94
CA GLU A 180 10.69 2.35 20.64
C GLU A 180 9.78 2.91 19.51
N ALA A 181 10.02 2.53 18.26
CA ALA A 181 9.20 3.06 17.17
C ALA A 181 7.72 2.65 17.31
N ILE A 182 7.46 1.36 17.56
CA ILE A 182 6.20 0.86 18.09
C ILE A 182 6.47 0.19 19.44
N SER A 183 5.78 0.60 20.49
CA SER A 183 5.85 -0.07 21.80
C SER A 183 4.47 -0.55 22.22
N ILE A 184 4.34 -1.85 22.48
CA ILE A 184 3.16 -2.47 23.11
C ILE A 184 3.59 -3.03 24.47
N GLY A 185 3.23 -2.33 25.54
CA GLY A 185 3.71 -2.62 26.90
C GLY A 185 2.61 -3.04 27.87
N TRP A 186 2.86 -3.96 28.79
CA TRP A 186 1.92 -4.37 29.85
C TRP A 186 0.50 -4.70 29.35
N SER A 187 0.40 -5.40 28.23
CA SER A 187 -0.82 -5.60 27.44
C SER A 187 -1.13 -7.08 27.14
N THR A 188 -2.41 -7.42 26.93
CA THR A 188 -2.87 -8.84 26.91
C THR A 188 -3.63 -9.34 25.67
N ARG A 189 -3.93 -8.48 24.69
CA ARG A 189 -4.46 -8.88 23.38
C ARG A 189 -4.05 -7.82 22.37
N PHE A 190 -3.12 -8.13 21.48
CA PHE A 190 -2.68 -7.16 20.47
C PHE A 190 -2.31 -7.82 19.15
N VAL A 191 -2.47 -7.07 18.06
CA VAL A 191 -2.10 -7.46 16.71
C VAL A 191 -1.36 -6.31 16.03
N VAL A 192 -0.07 -6.51 15.75
CA VAL A 192 0.75 -5.60 14.96
C VAL A 192 1.02 -6.28 13.63
N LYS A 193 0.36 -5.86 12.55
CA LYS A 193 0.43 -6.56 11.27
C LYS A 193 0.56 -5.67 10.03
N ASN A 194 1.16 -6.21 8.97
CA ASN A 194 1.26 -5.56 7.66
C ASN A 194 1.91 -4.16 7.68
N ASN A 195 2.66 -3.82 8.74
CA ASN A 195 3.27 -2.51 8.88
C ASN A 195 4.65 -2.47 8.23
N TYR A 196 5.10 -1.25 7.90
CA TYR A 196 6.50 -0.97 7.63
C TYR A 196 7.06 -0.09 8.72
N VAL A 197 8.09 -0.58 9.39
CA VAL A 197 8.66 0.09 10.55
C VAL A 197 10.14 0.25 10.28
N HIS A 198 10.57 1.48 9.98
CA HIS A 198 11.90 1.68 9.41
C HIS A 198 12.61 2.97 9.78
N ASP A 199 13.93 2.93 9.73
CA ASP A 199 14.79 4.11 9.93
C ASP A 199 14.52 4.87 11.23
N ASN A 200 14.09 4.16 12.29
CA ASN A 200 13.91 4.74 13.60
C ASN A 200 15.23 4.73 14.39
N GLY A 201 15.36 5.71 15.29
CA GLY A 201 16.53 5.92 16.13
C GLY A 201 16.71 4.90 17.26
N GLU A 202 15.76 3.97 17.46
CA GLU A 202 15.83 2.86 18.44
C GLU A 202 15.34 1.55 17.81
N GLU A 203 14.84 0.60 18.61
CA GLU A 203 14.14 -0.61 18.18
C GLU A 203 12.94 -0.30 17.26
N GLY A 204 12.61 -1.23 16.37
CA GLY A 204 11.44 -1.12 15.49
C GLY A 204 10.13 -1.42 16.21
N ILE A 205 9.78 -2.70 16.34
CA ILE A 205 8.58 -3.15 17.05
C ILE A 205 8.99 -3.78 18.37
N ASP A 206 8.50 -3.26 19.48
CA ASP A 206 8.76 -3.81 20.81
C ASP A 206 7.47 -4.24 21.52
N ALA A 207 7.37 -5.54 21.79
CA ALA A 207 6.39 -6.10 22.70
C ALA A 207 7.06 -6.35 24.05
N LYS A 208 6.81 -5.45 25.02
CA LYS A 208 7.50 -5.46 26.31
C LYS A 208 6.61 -5.68 27.54
N TYR A 209 7.11 -6.45 28.50
CA TYR A 209 6.48 -6.63 29.81
C TYR A 209 5.04 -7.16 29.75
N ASN A 210 4.71 -7.96 28.73
CA ASN A 210 3.37 -8.46 28.48
C ASN A 210 3.20 -9.88 29.05
N ASP A 211 2.46 -10.05 30.14
CA ASP A 211 2.19 -11.38 30.71
C ASP A 211 0.92 -12.00 30.09
N ASN A 212 1.02 -13.21 29.54
CA ASN A 212 -0.06 -13.90 28.81
C ASN A 212 -0.67 -13.03 27.70
N ALA A 213 0.21 -12.46 26.89
CA ALA A 213 -0.06 -11.36 25.97
C ALA A 213 -1.09 -11.64 24.88
N ALA A 214 -1.31 -12.91 24.52
CA ALA A 214 -2.03 -13.32 23.31
C ALA A 214 -1.68 -12.41 22.11
N GLY A 215 -0.39 -12.11 21.97
CA GLY A 215 0.13 -11.04 21.14
C GLY A 215 0.58 -11.57 19.79
N LEU A 216 0.20 -10.90 18.71
CA LEU A 216 0.52 -11.30 17.34
C LEU A 216 1.32 -10.19 16.64
N ILE A 217 2.50 -10.52 16.14
CA ILE A 217 3.32 -9.65 15.29
C ILE A 217 3.43 -10.35 13.93
N LEU A 218 2.65 -9.90 12.94
CA LEU A 218 2.37 -10.65 11.72
C LEU A 218 2.73 -9.89 10.44
N ASN A 219 3.48 -10.51 9.53
CA ASN A 219 3.63 -9.99 8.15
C ASN A 219 4.13 -8.54 8.05
N ASN A 220 4.88 -8.07 9.05
CA ASN A 220 5.49 -6.74 9.02
C ASN A 220 6.79 -6.78 8.23
N VAL A 221 7.14 -5.64 7.63
CA VAL A 221 8.49 -5.38 7.13
C VAL A 221 9.15 -4.42 8.12
N VAL A 222 10.24 -4.85 8.75
CA VAL A 222 10.90 -4.06 9.80
C VAL A 222 12.37 -3.90 9.44
N ALA A 223 12.78 -2.67 9.17
CA ALA A 223 14.00 -2.43 8.41
C ALA A 223 14.84 -1.27 8.92
N ASN A 224 16.15 -1.38 8.87
CA ASN A 224 17.05 -0.23 9.03
C ASN A 224 16.88 0.55 10.36
N ASN A 225 16.30 -0.06 11.38
CA ASN A 225 16.20 0.54 12.70
C ASN A 225 17.55 0.49 13.38
N ARG A 226 17.81 1.42 14.30
CA ARG A 226 19.07 1.43 15.04
C ARG A 226 19.20 0.17 15.91
N GLY A 227 18.16 -0.13 16.68
CA GLY A 227 18.06 -1.30 17.55
C GLY A 227 17.67 -2.58 16.80
N PRO A 228 17.32 -3.65 17.54
CA PRO A 228 16.64 -4.80 16.98
C PRO A 228 15.39 -4.35 16.22
N ASN A 229 15.18 -4.96 15.06
CA ASN A 229 14.01 -4.65 14.25
C ASN A 229 12.73 -5.09 14.99
N ILE A 230 12.68 -6.34 15.46
CA ILE A 230 11.58 -6.83 16.30
C ILE A 230 12.16 -7.23 17.65
N TYR A 231 11.59 -6.72 18.74
CA TYR A 231 11.98 -6.99 20.11
C TYR A 231 10.79 -7.56 20.89
N VAL A 232 11.03 -8.66 21.58
CA VAL A 232 10.08 -9.26 22.52
C VAL A 232 10.76 -9.29 23.87
N ASP A 233 10.58 -8.22 24.62
CA ASP A 233 11.20 -8.06 25.94
C ASP A 233 10.27 -8.53 27.03
N SER A 234 10.74 -9.48 27.85
CA SER A 234 10.11 -9.86 29.12
C SER A 234 8.60 -10.12 29.00
N SER A 235 8.21 -10.74 27.89
CA SER A 235 6.82 -10.98 27.49
C SER A 235 6.54 -12.46 27.35
N SER A 236 5.28 -12.85 27.49
CA SER A 236 4.85 -14.23 27.32
C SER A 236 3.62 -14.39 26.43
N GLY A 237 3.58 -15.46 25.65
CA GLY A 237 2.48 -15.73 24.72
C GLY A 237 2.43 -14.75 23.53
N VAL A 238 3.60 -14.36 23.02
CA VAL A 238 3.74 -13.57 21.78
C VAL A 238 4.15 -14.48 20.63
N GLU A 239 3.48 -14.33 19.49
CA GLU A 239 3.80 -14.99 18.23
C GLU A 239 4.31 -13.97 17.21
N VAL A 240 5.54 -14.17 16.75
CA VAL A 240 6.21 -13.41 15.69
C VAL A 240 6.18 -14.26 14.44
N ASN A 241 5.28 -13.98 13.51
CA ASN A 241 4.99 -14.85 12.37
C ASN A 241 5.00 -14.12 11.02
N GLY A 242 5.70 -14.66 10.03
CA GLY A 242 5.66 -14.14 8.65
C GLY A 242 6.34 -12.77 8.44
N ASN A 243 7.11 -12.26 9.39
CA ASN A 243 7.73 -10.93 9.29
C ASN A 243 9.03 -10.96 8.48
N THR A 244 9.31 -9.89 7.74
CA THR A 244 10.61 -9.62 7.13
C THR A 244 11.38 -8.66 8.01
N SER A 245 12.59 -9.04 8.40
CA SER A 245 13.48 -8.20 9.20
C SER A 245 14.85 -8.08 8.53
N TYR A 246 15.28 -6.85 8.23
CA TYR A 246 16.61 -6.62 7.64
C TYR A 246 17.27 -5.30 8.04
N GLY A 247 18.59 -5.23 7.90
CA GLY A 247 19.32 -3.97 8.01
C GLY A 247 19.36 -3.34 9.40
N ALA A 248 19.04 -4.06 10.48
CA ALA A 248 19.25 -3.54 11.84
C ALA A 248 20.70 -3.02 11.95
N LYS A 249 20.87 -1.75 12.33
CA LYS A 249 22.10 -0.98 12.04
C LYS A 249 23.23 -1.22 13.04
N GLU A 250 22.90 -1.37 14.32
CA GLU A 250 23.90 -1.52 15.37
C GLU A 250 24.52 -2.93 15.38
N SER A 251 25.85 -2.99 15.53
CA SER A 251 26.66 -4.21 15.30
C SER A 251 26.31 -5.45 16.14
N THR A 252 25.58 -5.26 17.24
CA THR A 252 25.14 -6.34 18.15
C THR A 252 23.65 -6.65 18.01
N LYS A 253 22.90 -5.87 17.24
CA LYS A 253 21.43 -5.93 17.22
C LYS A 253 20.95 -6.86 16.12
N ALA A 254 20.16 -7.86 16.51
CA ALA A 254 19.61 -8.87 15.61
C ALA A 254 18.36 -8.38 14.88
N GLY A 255 17.95 -9.12 13.86
CA GLY A 255 16.67 -8.86 13.21
C GLY A 255 15.47 -9.13 14.13
N ILE A 256 15.53 -10.18 14.94
CA ILE A 256 14.52 -10.50 15.96
C ILE A 256 15.24 -10.76 17.27
N ALA A 257 14.86 -10.08 18.35
CA ALA A 257 15.47 -10.25 19.66
C ALA A 257 14.41 -10.64 20.69
N VAL A 258 14.76 -11.60 21.55
CA VAL A 258 13.98 -11.96 22.73
C VAL A 258 14.84 -11.69 23.94
N ALA A 259 14.34 -10.91 24.88
CA ALA A 259 15.12 -10.50 26.04
C ALA A 259 14.37 -10.65 27.35
N VAL A 260 15.13 -10.60 28.44
CA VAL A 260 14.60 -10.33 29.77
C VAL A 260 15.40 -9.21 30.42
N GLU A 261 14.70 -8.12 30.72
CA GLU A 261 15.21 -6.94 31.42
C GLU A 261 14.79 -6.92 32.88
N ASP A 262 15.61 -6.30 33.73
CA ASP A 262 15.39 -6.25 35.18
C ASP A 262 14.22 -5.36 35.60
N TYR A 263 13.77 -4.50 34.69
CA TYR A 263 12.60 -3.63 34.87
C TYR A 263 11.26 -4.40 34.87
N SER A 264 11.22 -5.60 34.26
CA SER A 264 10.03 -6.45 34.30
C SER A 264 9.78 -6.96 35.72
N GLU A 265 8.54 -6.90 36.19
CA GLU A 265 8.14 -7.55 37.46
C GLU A 265 8.18 -9.08 37.35
N SER A 266 7.82 -9.63 36.18
CA SER A 266 7.76 -11.07 35.95
C SER A 266 9.12 -11.67 35.63
N ARG A 267 10.03 -10.87 35.04
CA ARG A 267 11.40 -11.25 34.63
C ARG A 267 11.42 -12.53 33.78
N LYS A 268 10.46 -12.63 32.85
CA LYS A 268 10.21 -13.84 32.08
C LYS A 268 9.94 -13.50 30.63
N ALA A 269 10.60 -14.23 29.72
CA ALA A 269 10.19 -14.34 28.33
C ALA A 269 9.76 -15.79 28.07
N GLN A 270 8.47 -16.03 27.88
CA GLN A 270 7.92 -17.40 27.92
C GLN A 270 6.92 -17.70 26.81
N ASN A 271 6.93 -18.92 26.29
CA ASN A 271 5.96 -19.37 25.28
C ASN A 271 5.95 -18.46 24.04
N ILE A 272 7.14 -18.09 23.58
CA ILE A 272 7.33 -17.24 22.41
C ILE A 272 7.47 -18.12 21.17
N LYS A 273 6.69 -17.81 20.14
CA LYS A 273 6.76 -18.49 18.85
C LYS A 273 7.35 -17.54 17.81
N ILE A 274 8.36 -18.00 17.08
CA ILE A 274 9.00 -17.29 15.98
C ILE A 274 8.84 -18.21 14.76
N LEU A 275 7.93 -17.86 13.87
CA LEU A 275 7.42 -18.73 12.80
C LEU A 275 7.50 -18.07 11.41
N ASN A 276 7.85 -18.80 10.35
CA ASN A 276 7.76 -18.28 8.96
C ASN A 276 8.48 -16.94 8.69
N ASN A 277 9.39 -16.49 9.54
CA ASN A 277 10.04 -15.19 9.37
C ASN A 277 11.23 -15.30 8.43
N VAL A 278 11.51 -14.20 7.74
CA VAL A 278 12.77 -13.98 7.02
C VAL A 278 13.54 -12.93 7.81
N SER A 279 14.70 -13.28 8.35
CA SER A 279 15.57 -12.35 9.08
C SER A 279 16.96 -12.35 8.45
N ALA A 280 17.28 -11.26 7.75
CA ALA A 280 18.45 -11.25 6.88
C ALA A 280 19.19 -9.91 6.83
N LYS A 281 20.50 -9.95 6.55
CA LYS A 281 21.34 -8.76 6.37
C LYS A 281 21.26 -7.77 7.55
N ASN A 282 21.06 -8.26 8.76
CA ASN A 282 21.14 -7.45 9.97
C ASN A 282 22.61 -7.32 10.39
N ALA A 283 22.99 -6.27 11.11
CA ALA A 283 24.36 -6.13 11.58
C ALA A 283 24.72 -7.15 12.69
N GLY A 284 23.73 -7.60 13.46
CA GLY A 284 23.82 -8.70 14.42
C GLY A 284 23.50 -10.08 13.81
N GLY A 285 22.80 -10.93 14.56
CA GLY A 285 22.30 -12.23 14.10
C GLY A 285 20.91 -12.14 13.45
N GLY A 286 20.40 -13.28 12.97
CA GLY A 286 19.00 -13.36 12.53
C GLY A 286 18.04 -13.27 13.73
N ILE A 287 18.36 -14.03 14.78
CA ILE A 287 17.67 -14.05 16.07
C ILE A 287 18.70 -13.85 17.19
N SER A 288 18.38 -13.11 18.24
CA SER A 288 19.20 -13.04 19.46
C SER A 288 18.40 -13.27 20.73
N PHE A 289 19.05 -13.87 21.72
CA PHE A 289 18.57 -13.97 23.09
C PHE A 289 19.49 -13.17 24.02
N TRP A 290 18.92 -12.45 24.96
CA TRP A 290 19.69 -11.69 25.93
C TRP A 290 19.00 -11.59 27.30
N LYS A 291 19.78 -11.51 28.36
CA LYS A 291 19.30 -11.45 29.75
C LYS A 291 20.20 -10.51 30.56
N GLU A 292 19.62 -9.53 31.26
CA GLU A 292 20.39 -8.55 32.04
C GLU A 292 21.01 -9.11 33.31
N SER A 293 20.21 -9.76 34.17
CA SER A 293 20.74 -10.38 35.38
C SER A 293 20.06 -11.71 35.72
N SER A 294 18.83 -11.66 36.23
CA SER A 294 18.10 -12.79 36.80
C SER A 294 16.72 -12.86 36.17
N GLY A 295 16.63 -13.66 35.10
CA GLY A 295 15.45 -13.80 34.28
C GLY A 295 15.37 -15.20 33.68
N THR A 296 14.19 -15.58 33.21
CA THR A 296 14.00 -16.88 32.55
C THR A 296 13.48 -16.68 31.14
N ILE A 297 14.24 -17.16 30.16
CA ILE A 297 13.78 -17.33 28.78
C ILE A 297 13.48 -18.83 28.59
N SER A 298 12.23 -19.20 28.30
CA SER A 298 11.84 -20.62 28.13
C SER A 298 10.59 -20.80 27.26
N GLY A 299 10.32 -22.03 26.81
CA GLY A 299 9.19 -22.32 25.95
C GLY A 299 9.30 -21.66 24.57
N ILE A 300 10.52 -21.52 24.05
CA ILE A 300 10.80 -20.85 22.78
C ILE A 300 10.64 -21.82 21.61
N SER A 301 9.81 -21.45 20.62
CA SER A 301 9.63 -22.22 19.39
C SER A 301 10.09 -21.43 18.18
N ILE A 302 11.20 -21.83 17.57
CA ILE A 302 11.72 -21.26 16.32
C ILE A 302 11.46 -22.29 15.21
N ILE A 303 10.42 -22.09 14.41
CA ILE A 303 9.97 -23.10 13.44
C ILE A 303 9.77 -22.47 12.06
N ASN A 304 10.29 -23.11 11.00
CA ASN A 304 10.09 -22.66 9.63
C ASN A 304 10.57 -21.23 9.38
N ASN A 305 11.73 -20.82 9.90
CA ASN A 305 12.30 -19.50 9.60
C ASN A 305 13.42 -19.59 8.56
N THR A 306 13.67 -18.48 7.88
CA THR A 306 14.84 -18.29 7.03
C THR A 306 15.73 -17.20 7.62
N LEU A 307 16.88 -17.58 8.14
CA LEU A 307 17.89 -16.68 8.68
C LEU A 307 19.05 -16.62 7.69
N ALA A 308 19.30 -15.45 7.10
CA ALA A 308 20.21 -15.39 5.94
C ALA A 308 21.14 -14.17 5.90
N ASN A 309 22.38 -14.35 5.47
CA ASN A 309 23.32 -13.25 5.21
C ASN A 309 23.54 -12.30 6.41
N ASN A 310 23.45 -12.80 7.63
CA ASN A 310 23.82 -12.03 8.82
C ASN A 310 25.31 -12.29 9.13
N PRO A 311 26.11 -11.26 9.49
CA PRO A 311 27.53 -11.41 9.76
C PRO A 311 27.83 -12.12 11.09
N LYS A 312 26.82 -12.35 11.93
CA LYS A 312 26.89 -13.13 13.18
C LYS A 312 26.19 -14.49 12.99
N PRO A 313 26.24 -15.39 14.00
CA PRO A 313 25.48 -16.63 13.94
C PRO A 313 23.98 -16.37 13.70
N GLY A 314 23.31 -17.30 13.02
CA GLY A 314 21.88 -17.14 12.75
C GLY A 314 21.06 -16.96 14.04
N ILE A 315 21.43 -17.68 15.10
CA ILE A 315 20.94 -17.47 16.47
C ILE A 315 22.10 -17.10 17.38
N VAL A 316 21.99 -15.96 18.06
CA VAL A 316 22.96 -15.43 19.03
C VAL A 316 22.42 -15.55 20.46
N GLY A 317 23.29 -15.79 21.45
CA GLY A 317 22.90 -15.78 22.87
C GLY A 317 22.05 -16.97 23.31
N ALA A 318 22.03 -18.05 22.53
CA ALA A 318 21.16 -19.18 22.79
C ALA A 318 21.35 -19.87 24.17
N SER A 319 22.51 -19.71 24.81
CA SER A 319 22.77 -20.16 26.19
C SER A 319 21.90 -19.45 27.24
N GLU A 320 21.29 -18.32 26.90
CA GLU A 320 20.36 -17.60 27.78
C GLU A 320 19.00 -18.30 27.91
N VAL A 321 18.66 -19.15 26.94
CA VAL A 321 17.44 -19.95 26.97
C VAL A 321 17.62 -21.12 27.91
N SER A 322 16.58 -21.45 28.70
CA SER A 322 16.64 -22.49 29.72
C SER A 322 15.31 -23.25 29.83
N GLY A 323 15.29 -24.33 30.60
CA GLY A 323 14.10 -25.18 30.78
C GLY A 323 13.85 -26.12 29.59
N SER A 324 12.75 -26.85 29.66
CA SER A 324 12.31 -27.80 28.62
C SER A 324 11.38 -27.13 27.61
N GLY A 325 11.15 -27.80 26.47
CA GLY A 325 10.21 -27.35 25.45
C GLY A 325 10.75 -26.30 24.47
N ASN A 326 12.04 -25.94 24.56
CA ASN A 326 12.69 -25.05 23.60
C ASN A 326 13.06 -25.82 22.33
N VAL A 327 12.65 -25.32 21.17
CA VAL A 327 12.82 -26.01 19.89
C VAL A 327 13.29 -25.09 18.77
N VAL A 328 14.18 -25.62 17.93
CA VAL A 328 14.54 -25.06 16.63
C VAL A 328 14.28 -26.13 15.58
N ARG A 329 13.34 -25.88 14.67
CA ARG A 329 12.93 -26.87 13.67
C ARG A 329 12.70 -26.23 12.32
N ASN A 330 12.92 -26.98 11.23
CA ASN A 330 12.63 -26.55 9.87
C ASN A 330 13.23 -25.17 9.52
N THR A 331 14.34 -24.78 10.15
CA THR A 331 14.91 -23.44 10.00
C THR A 331 16.10 -23.48 9.06
N ILE A 332 16.13 -22.58 8.09
CA ILE A 332 17.27 -22.37 7.20
C ILE A 332 18.24 -21.36 7.83
N PHE A 333 19.52 -21.72 7.84
CA PHE A 333 20.65 -20.91 8.26
C PHE A 333 21.60 -20.71 7.07
N ALA A 334 21.29 -19.76 6.20
CA ALA A 334 22.04 -19.55 4.96
C ALA A 334 23.07 -18.42 5.08
N ALA A 335 24.35 -18.70 4.83
CA ALA A 335 25.41 -17.68 4.81
C ALA A 335 25.47 -16.81 6.09
N ASN A 336 25.20 -17.42 7.25
CA ASN A 336 25.51 -16.83 8.56
C ASN A 336 26.85 -17.39 9.06
N SER A 337 27.51 -16.73 10.01
CA SER A 337 28.85 -17.16 10.46
C SER A 337 28.86 -18.55 11.12
N THR A 338 27.77 -18.95 11.80
CA THR A 338 27.48 -20.32 12.26
C THR A 338 25.95 -20.51 12.43
N GLY A 339 25.49 -21.78 12.41
CA GLY A 339 24.06 -22.10 12.32
C GLY A 339 23.31 -22.23 13.65
N ILE A 340 23.77 -23.07 14.58
CA ILE A 340 22.95 -23.50 15.71
C ILE A 340 23.79 -23.55 16.99
N GLY A 341 23.33 -22.89 18.05
CA GLY A 341 23.86 -23.00 19.41
C GLY A 341 22.74 -23.03 20.44
N GLY A 342 23.02 -23.52 21.65
CA GLY A 342 22.12 -23.47 22.83
C GLY A 342 21.34 -24.75 23.16
N PRO A 343 20.51 -24.73 24.23
CA PRO A 343 19.80 -25.89 24.77
C PRO A 343 18.46 -26.14 24.05
N PHE A 344 18.48 -26.11 22.73
CA PHE A 344 17.31 -26.38 21.90
C PHE A 344 17.26 -27.85 21.49
N SER A 345 16.06 -28.44 21.51
CA SER A 345 15.80 -29.60 20.66
C SER A 345 15.87 -29.13 19.21
N SER A 346 16.77 -29.70 18.42
CA SER A 346 17.04 -29.28 17.04
C SER A 346 16.78 -30.44 16.08
N GLU A 347 15.92 -30.23 15.09
CA GLU A 347 15.69 -31.21 14.03
C GLU A 347 15.33 -30.55 12.69
N LYS A 348 15.66 -31.23 11.58
CA LYS A 348 15.30 -30.81 10.22
C LYS A 348 15.66 -29.35 9.90
N ASN A 349 16.75 -28.85 10.45
CA ASN A 349 17.32 -27.55 10.13
C ASN A 349 18.33 -27.68 8.99
N LEU A 350 18.49 -26.63 8.18
CA LEU A 350 19.37 -26.63 7.02
C LEU A 350 20.46 -25.56 7.15
N THR A 351 21.72 -25.98 7.05
CA THR A 351 22.90 -25.10 7.10
C THR A 351 23.72 -25.09 5.81
N SER A 352 23.47 -26.03 4.89
CA SER A 352 24.01 -26.01 3.54
C SER A 352 23.24 -25.03 2.65
N ASP A 353 23.71 -24.83 1.42
CA ASP A 353 23.01 -24.00 0.44
C ASP A 353 21.54 -24.46 0.26
N PRO A 354 20.56 -23.60 0.56
CA PRO A 354 19.15 -23.92 0.43
C PRO A 354 18.64 -23.84 -1.02
N GLY A 355 19.38 -23.24 -1.96
CA GLY A 355 18.90 -23.09 -3.34
C GLY A 355 17.85 -22.00 -3.51
N PHE A 356 18.06 -20.82 -2.93
CA PHE A 356 17.16 -19.67 -3.06
C PHE A 356 17.09 -19.11 -4.49
N VAL A 357 15.98 -18.46 -4.83
CA VAL A 357 15.76 -17.79 -6.13
C VAL A 357 16.74 -16.64 -6.33
N ASP A 358 16.68 -15.60 -5.49
CA ASP A 358 17.51 -14.40 -5.56
C ASP A 358 17.73 -13.77 -4.17
N PRO A 359 18.57 -14.40 -3.32
CA PRO A 359 18.81 -13.91 -1.96
C PRO A 359 19.57 -12.57 -1.91
N SER A 360 20.23 -12.18 -3.00
CA SER A 360 20.86 -10.85 -3.14
C SER A 360 19.83 -9.73 -3.11
N ASN A 361 18.67 -9.93 -3.74
CA ASN A 361 17.59 -8.96 -3.77
C ASN A 361 16.48 -9.24 -2.75
N GLY A 362 16.68 -10.19 -1.84
CA GLY A 362 15.74 -10.51 -0.77
C GLY A 362 14.68 -11.56 -1.14
N ASP A 363 14.79 -12.20 -2.31
CA ASP A 363 13.95 -13.33 -2.69
C ASP A 363 14.53 -14.63 -2.14
N TYR A 364 14.01 -15.02 -0.98
CA TYR A 364 14.37 -16.23 -0.25
C TYR A 364 13.44 -17.42 -0.56
N LYS A 365 12.65 -17.36 -1.64
CA LYS A 365 11.88 -18.50 -2.13
C LYS A 365 12.81 -19.60 -2.63
N LEU A 366 12.34 -20.84 -2.61
CA LEU A 366 13.10 -22.01 -3.04
C LEU A 366 13.00 -22.17 -4.57
N LYS A 367 14.13 -22.47 -5.23
CA LYS A 367 14.13 -22.93 -6.63
C LYS A 367 13.62 -24.37 -6.70
N ALA A 368 13.14 -24.79 -7.87
CA ALA A 368 12.79 -26.19 -8.13
C ALA A 368 13.93 -27.19 -7.84
N THR A 369 15.18 -26.72 -7.91
CA THR A 369 16.38 -27.52 -7.66
C THR A 369 16.80 -27.57 -6.19
N ALA A 370 16.03 -26.96 -5.27
CA ALA A 370 16.33 -26.87 -3.84
C ALA A 370 16.05 -28.18 -3.07
N THR A 371 16.56 -29.31 -3.54
CA THR A 371 16.24 -30.65 -2.99
C THR A 371 16.65 -30.86 -1.53
N ALA A 372 17.49 -29.99 -0.97
CA ALA A 372 17.88 -30.04 0.43
C ALA A 372 16.86 -29.37 1.38
N ALA A 373 15.99 -28.51 0.85
CA ALA A 373 14.95 -27.80 1.60
C ALA A 373 13.54 -28.34 1.28
N ILE A 374 13.30 -28.70 0.02
CA ILE A 374 11.99 -29.19 -0.47
C ILE A 374 11.68 -30.58 0.09
N ASP A 375 10.46 -30.77 0.60
CA ASP A 375 9.93 -32.00 1.20
C ASP A 375 10.80 -32.57 2.36
N ALA A 376 11.74 -31.78 2.89
CA ALA A 376 12.78 -32.26 3.81
C ALA A 376 12.48 -31.99 5.30
N GLY A 377 11.50 -31.13 5.56
CA GLY A 377 11.06 -30.68 6.88
C GLY A 377 10.25 -31.70 7.66
N SER A 378 10.00 -31.38 8.93
CA SER A 378 9.14 -32.12 9.85
C SER A 378 7.76 -31.48 9.93
N ALA A 379 6.69 -32.29 9.97
CA ALA A 379 5.33 -31.81 10.19
C ALA A 379 5.07 -31.32 11.62
N THR A 380 5.94 -31.66 12.58
CA THR A 380 5.71 -31.40 14.01
C THR A 380 5.67 -29.91 14.31
N ASN A 381 4.47 -29.42 14.66
CA ASN A 381 4.19 -28.01 14.97
C ASN A 381 4.56 -27.04 13.84
N ALA A 382 4.74 -27.52 12.61
CA ALA A 382 4.93 -26.67 11.46
C ALA A 382 3.63 -25.89 11.19
N PRO A 383 3.70 -24.57 10.92
CA PRO A 383 2.52 -23.80 10.58
C PRO A 383 1.79 -24.38 9.36
N PRO A 384 0.44 -24.38 9.33
CA PRO A 384 -0.34 -24.93 8.23
C PRO A 384 -0.25 -24.09 6.95
N THR A 385 0.31 -22.88 7.06
CA THR A 385 0.59 -21.99 5.96
C THR A 385 2.02 -21.51 6.00
N ASP A 386 2.61 -21.28 4.83
CA ASP A 386 3.91 -20.64 4.69
C ASP A 386 3.80 -19.12 4.92
N ARG A 387 4.93 -18.44 4.77
CA ARG A 387 5.02 -16.99 4.94
C ARG A 387 4.05 -16.20 4.05
N ASP A 388 3.83 -16.62 2.81
CA ASP A 388 2.97 -15.91 1.86
C ASP A 388 1.49 -16.31 2.03
N GLY A 389 1.16 -17.10 3.07
CA GLY A 389 -0.18 -17.62 3.30
C GLY A 389 -0.53 -18.84 2.44
N GLY A 390 0.44 -19.38 1.70
CA GLY A 390 0.33 -20.62 0.93
C GLY A 390 0.10 -21.82 1.84
N ALA A 391 -0.69 -22.78 1.40
CA ALA A 391 -0.89 -24.03 2.14
C ALA A 391 0.46 -24.76 2.34
N ARG A 392 0.61 -25.43 3.48
CA ARG A 392 1.74 -26.31 3.79
C ARG A 392 1.21 -27.64 4.37
N PRO A 393 1.67 -28.81 3.90
CA PRO A 393 2.68 -28.99 2.86
C PRO A 393 2.13 -28.90 1.44
N VAL A 394 2.99 -28.64 0.47
CA VAL A 394 2.73 -28.86 -0.96
C VAL A 394 3.73 -29.88 -1.49
N GLY A 395 3.23 -31.03 -1.98
CA GLY A 395 4.08 -32.14 -2.38
C GLY A 395 4.04 -33.28 -1.37
N ASN A 396 5.19 -33.90 -1.13
CA ASN A 396 5.30 -35.12 -0.32
C ASN A 396 5.62 -34.86 1.16
N GLY A 397 6.05 -33.65 1.51
CA GLY A 397 6.48 -33.27 2.84
C GLY A 397 6.46 -31.77 3.05
N PHE A 398 6.79 -31.35 4.27
CA PHE A 398 6.91 -29.93 4.61
C PHE A 398 8.27 -29.42 4.15
N ASP A 399 8.35 -28.19 3.66
CA ASP A 399 9.66 -27.60 3.35
C ASP A 399 10.34 -27.05 4.60
N ILE A 400 11.67 -27.03 4.55
CA ILE A 400 12.50 -26.30 5.52
C ILE A 400 12.50 -24.82 5.09
N GLY A 401 12.32 -23.91 6.06
CA GLY A 401 12.37 -22.47 5.85
C GLY A 401 11.01 -21.80 5.88
N ALA A 402 11.01 -20.50 5.57
CA ALA A 402 9.83 -19.64 5.63
C ALA A 402 8.81 -19.90 4.51
N TYR A 403 9.26 -20.36 3.35
CA TYR A 403 8.44 -20.57 2.15
C TYR A 403 8.19 -22.04 1.90
N GLU A 404 7.05 -22.35 1.29
CA GLU A 404 6.72 -23.67 0.76
C GLU A 404 6.80 -23.65 -0.77
N TYR A 405 7.65 -24.49 -1.34
CA TYR A 405 7.84 -24.60 -2.78
C TYR A 405 6.57 -25.10 -3.46
N GLY A 406 6.21 -24.45 -4.57
CA GLY A 406 5.00 -24.78 -5.32
C GLY A 406 3.69 -24.37 -4.62
N SER A 407 3.76 -23.82 -3.41
CA SER A 407 2.59 -23.28 -2.74
C SER A 407 2.13 -21.98 -3.36
N THR A 408 0.83 -21.90 -3.63
CA THR A 408 0.16 -20.66 -4.03
C THR A 408 -0.62 -20.18 -2.82
N GLY A 409 -0.12 -19.16 -2.13
CA GLY A 409 -0.94 -18.39 -1.19
C GLY A 409 -2.14 -17.75 -1.87
N PRO A 410 -3.09 -17.18 -1.10
CA PRO A 410 -3.78 -16.01 -1.65
C PRO A 410 -2.68 -15.13 -2.23
N THR A 411 -2.79 -14.69 -3.49
CA THR A 411 -1.89 -13.67 -4.02
C THR A 411 -1.79 -12.65 -2.91
N PRO A 412 -0.61 -12.40 -2.30
CA PRO A 412 -0.55 -11.43 -1.23
C PRO A 412 -1.24 -10.22 -1.82
N THR A 413 -2.36 -9.79 -1.22
CA THR A 413 -2.78 -8.40 -1.37
C THR A 413 -1.49 -7.68 -1.10
N PRO A 414 -0.85 -7.04 -2.10
CA PRO A 414 0.53 -6.60 -1.95
C PRO A 414 0.55 -5.91 -0.61
N THR A 415 1.27 -6.48 0.37
CA THR A 415 1.52 -5.76 1.61
C THR A 415 2.04 -4.46 1.04
N PRO A 416 1.33 -3.33 1.21
CA PRO A 416 1.90 -2.08 0.75
C PRO A 416 3.27 -2.13 1.39
N THR A 417 4.33 -2.07 0.58
CA THR A 417 5.45 -1.31 1.08
C THR A 417 4.76 0.03 1.30
N PRO A 418 4.47 0.45 2.54
CA PRO A 418 4.17 1.83 2.81
C PRO A 418 5.50 2.47 2.46
N THR A 419 5.69 2.75 1.18
CA THR A 419 6.50 3.89 0.85
C THR A 419 5.64 5.00 1.43
N PRO A 420 6.19 5.85 2.31
CA PRO A 420 5.48 7.03 2.77
C PRO A 420 4.85 7.69 1.54
N PRO A 421 3.74 8.46 1.65
CA PRO A 421 3.47 9.47 0.65
C PRO A 421 4.65 10.44 0.72
N THR A 422 5.75 10.10 0.04
CA THR A 422 6.87 10.99 -0.24
C THR A 422 6.30 12.00 -1.21
N GLY A 423 5.64 13.02 -0.66
CA GLY A 423 5.52 14.39 -1.14
C GLY A 423 5.28 14.70 -2.63
N ASP A 424 4.95 13.75 -3.49
CA ASP A 424 5.08 13.93 -4.94
C ASP A 424 3.79 13.65 -5.72
N TRP A 425 2.75 13.13 -5.06
CA TRP A 425 1.43 12.97 -5.66
C TRP A 425 0.39 13.79 -4.91
N ASP A 426 -0.37 14.58 -5.67
CA ASP A 426 -1.41 15.45 -5.16
C ASP A 426 -2.79 14.78 -5.30
N PRO A 427 -3.58 14.69 -4.21
CA PRO A 427 -4.84 13.95 -4.18
C PRO A 427 -5.97 14.59 -4.99
N ARG A 428 -5.73 15.74 -5.64
CA ARG A 428 -6.64 16.34 -6.63
C ARG A 428 -6.62 15.60 -7.97
N GLN A 429 -5.76 14.60 -8.15
CA GLN A 429 -5.84 13.64 -9.24
C GLN A 429 -6.41 12.31 -8.72
N PRO A 430 -7.21 11.57 -9.49
CA PRO A 430 -7.73 10.28 -9.05
C PRO A 430 -6.65 9.20 -9.09
N GLY A 431 -6.78 8.19 -8.23
CA GLY A 431 -5.97 6.99 -8.25
C GLY A 431 -6.57 5.89 -9.13
N PRO A 432 -5.88 4.75 -9.24
CA PRO A 432 -6.33 3.67 -10.11
C PRO A 432 -7.58 2.98 -9.56
N ASN A 433 -7.89 3.08 -8.26
CA ASN A 433 -9.10 2.47 -7.69
C ASN A 433 -10.34 3.26 -8.10
N GLU A 434 -10.22 4.58 -8.14
CA GLU A 434 -11.28 5.48 -8.58
C GLU A 434 -11.59 5.29 -10.07
N LEU A 435 -10.57 5.07 -10.90
CA LEU A 435 -10.72 4.97 -12.36
C LEU A 435 -10.90 3.56 -12.90
N PHE A 436 -10.44 2.53 -12.18
CA PHE A 436 -10.33 1.17 -12.74
C PHE A 436 -10.89 0.05 -11.85
N THR A 437 -11.60 0.35 -10.75
CA THR A 437 -12.20 -0.70 -9.90
C THR A 437 -13.71 -0.60 -9.93
N GLY A 438 -14.39 -1.74 -10.15
CA GLY A 438 -15.86 -1.84 -10.11
C GLY A 438 -16.43 -1.35 -8.78
N ALA A 439 -17.67 -0.84 -8.79
CA ALA A 439 -18.35 -0.38 -7.58
C ALA A 439 -18.60 -1.53 -6.58
N ASP A 440 -18.62 -2.77 -7.08
CA ASP A 440 -18.67 -4.03 -6.35
C ASP A 440 -17.29 -4.61 -6.01
N GLY A 441 -16.21 -3.89 -6.31
CA GLY A 441 -14.82 -4.34 -6.13
C GLY A 441 -14.32 -5.28 -7.22
N SER A 442 -15.10 -5.58 -8.26
CA SER A 442 -14.68 -6.44 -9.35
C SER A 442 -13.59 -5.80 -10.22
N ALA A 443 -12.68 -6.64 -10.72
CA ALA A 443 -11.68 -6.22 -11.70
C ALA A 443 -12.37 -5.98 -13.05
N ASN A 444 -12.29 -4.76 -13.56
CA ASN A 444 -12.75 -4.46 -14.92
C ASN A 444 -11.78 -5.01 -15.97
N TYR A 445 -12.06 -4.79 -17.25
CA TYR A 445 -11.24 -5.32 -18.34
C TYR A 445 -9.82 -4.72 -18.44
N PHE A 446 -9.53 -3.57 -17.80
CA PHE A 446 -8.17 -3.06 -17.63
C PHE A 446 -7.45 -3.74 -16.46
N ARG A 447 -8.14 -4.03 -15.36
CA ARG A 447 -7.58 -4.77 -14.22
C ARG A 447 -7.63 -6.29 -14.34
N SER A 448 -8.21 -6.81 -15.42
CA SER A 448 -8.21 -8.25 -15.69
C SER A 448 -6.76 -8.68 -15.97
N GLU A 449 -6.26 -9.69 -15.28
CA GLU A 449 -4.98 -10.29 -15.65
C GLU A 449 -5.15 -11.11 -16.93
N ILE A 450 -4.09 -11.22 -17.72
CA ILE A 450 -4.07 -12.11 -18.88
C ILE A 450 -3.71 -13.51 -18.37
N GLY A 451 -4.57 -14.50 -18.66
CA GLY A 451 -4.33 -15.89 -18.27
C GLY A 451 -3.04 -16.46 -18.86
N ALA A 452 -2.54 -17.56 -18.29
CA ALA A 452 -1.24 -18.14 -18.64
C ALA A 452 -1.11 -18.55 -20.12
N ASN A 453 -2.21 -18.95 -20.77
CA ASN A 453 -2.22 -19.48 -22.14
C ASN A 453 -3.23 -18.74 -23.02
N PRO A 454 -3.02 -17.45 -23.33
CA PRO A 454 -4.00 -16.70 -24.08
C PRO A 454 -3.99 -17.09 -25.55
N ARG A 455 -5.16 -17.11 -26.18
CA ARG A 455 -5.25 -17.32 -27.63
C ARG A 455 -4.69 -16.10 -28.36
N LEU A 456 -3.76 -16.34 -29.29
CA LEU A 456 -3.14 -15.27 -30.08
C LEU A 456 -3.94 -14.98 -31.35
N ASP A 457 -3.92 -13.71 -31.76
CA ASP A 457 -4.42 -13.29 -33.06
C ASP A 457 -3.60 -13.98 -34.17
N SER A 458 -4.27 -14.47 -35.23
CA SER A 458 -3.60 -15.12 -36.36
C SER A 458 -2.58 -14.21 -37.04
N ASN A 459 -2.76 -12.88 -36.94
CA ASN A 459 -1.86 -11.87 -37.47
C ASN A 459 -0.88 -11.32 -36.44
N SER A 460 -0.84 -11.86 -35.20
CA SER A 460 0.01 -11.35 -34.12
C SER A 460 1.46 -11.12 -34.55
N ALA A 461 2.07 -12.07 -35.26
CA ALA A 461 3.44 -11.92 -35.73
C ALA A 461 3.60 -10.78 -36.75
N ALA A 462 2.67 -10.64 -37.70
CA ALA A 462 2.70 -9.57 -38.69
C ALA A 462 2.48 -8.18 -38.07
N ILE A 463 1.60 -8.10 -37.07
CA ILE A 463 1.35 -6.88 -36.29
C ILE A 463 2.60 -6.49 -35.50
N VAL A 464 3.20 -7.41 -34.75
CA VAL A 464 4.38 -7.13 -33.92
C VAL A 464 5.59 -6.78 -34.80
N ASN A 465 5.76 -7.48 -35.93
CA ASN A 465 6.81 -7.15 -36.89
C ASN A 465 6.63 -5.75 -37.51
N SER A 466 5.40 -5.22 -37.56
CA SER A 466 5.15 -3.88 -38.08
C SER A 466 5.79 -2.78 -37.24
N ILE A 467 6.05 -3.03 -35.95
CA ILE A 467 6.75 -2.11 -35.05
C ILE A 467 8.13 -1.74 -35.62
N GLY A 468 8.84 -2.71 -36.20
CA GLY A 468 10.18 -2.52 -36.74
C GLY A 468 11.15 -1.95 -35.69
N SER A 469 11.84 -0.86 -36.01
CA SER A 469 12.73 -0.15 -35.09
C SER A 469 12.02 0.90 -34.22
N ASN A 470 10.69 1.03 -34.31
CA ASN A 470 9.94 2.05 -33.56
C ASN A 470 9.66 1.56 -32.14
N THR A 471 10.51 1.93 -31.20
CA THR A 471 10.28 1.64 -29.78
C THR A 471 9.14 2.50 -29.23
N PRO A 472 8.14 1.91 -28.54
CA PRO A 472 7.16 2.64 -27.77
C PRO A 472 7.75 3.68 -26.82
N LYS A 473 7.01 4.76 -26.61
CA LYS A 473 7.36 5.83 -25.68
C LYS A 473 6.12 6.38 -25.00
N LEU A 474 6.33 6.99 -23.84
CA LEU A 474 5.29 7.73 -23.15
C LEU A 474 4.89 8.96 -23.98
N ASN A 475 3.63 9.38 -23.86
CA ASN A 475 3.23 10.69 -24.36
C ASN A 475 4.14 11.76 -23.74
N GLY A 476 4.73 12.60 -24.59
CA GLY A 476 5.56 13.72 -24.13
C GLY A 476 4.72 14.75 -23.38
N PRO A 477 5.33 15.66 -22.60
CA PRO A 477 4.61 16.57 -21.70
C PRO A 477 3.48 17.35 -22.36
N ASP A 478 3.65 17.71 -23.63
CA ASP A 478 2.63 18.44 -24.37
C ASP A 478 1.37 17.60 -24.62
N TRP A 479 1.49 16.27 -24.78
CA TRP A 479 0.42 15.34 -25.19
C TRP A 479 -0.10 14.47 -24.04
N GLN A 480 0.18 14.84 -22.81
CA GLN A 480 -0.32 14.12 -21.64
C GLN A 480 -1.67 14.69 -21.22
N ILE A 481 -2.68 13.83 -21.20
CA ILE A 481 -4.04 14.19 -20.85
C ILE A 481 -4.21 14.06 -19.34
N THR A 482 -4.72 15.10 -18.70
CA THR A 482 -4.91 15.11 -17.25
C THR A 482 -6.32 14.70 -16.86
N VAL A 483 -6.42 13.82 -15.86
CA VAL A 483 -7.68 13.49 -15.19
C VAL A 483 -7.73 14.24 -13.86
N PHE A 484 -8.70 15.13 -13.70
CA PHE A 484 -8.91 15.89 -12.46
C PHE A 484 -9.96 15.23 -11.59
N THR A 485 -9.78 15.26 -10.28
CA THR A 485 -10.87 14.96 -9.33
C THR A 485 -11.75 16.20 -9.17
N ALA A 486 -13.05 16.05 -9.36
CA ALA A 486 -14.06 17.06 -9.07
C ALA A 486 -15.15 16.52 -8.15
N SER A 487 -16.06 17.41 -7.79
CA SER A 487 -17.22 17.21 -6.94
C SER A 487 -18.40 17.99 -7.52
N ASN A 488 -19.61 17.69 -7.04
CA ASN A 488 -20.82 18.46 -7.36
C ASN A 488 -20.77 19.89 -6.81
N SER A 489 -19.78 20.22 -5.97
CA SER A 489 -19.54 21.58 -5.47
C SER A 489 -18.66 22.43 -6.38
N ASP A 490 -17.97 21.82 -7.35
CA ASP A 490 -17.20 22.56 -8.36
C ASP A 490 -18.14 23.22 -9.39
N PRO A 491 -17.71 24.27 -10.10
CA PRO A 491 -18.53 24.91 -11.13
C PRO A 491 -19.01 23.91 -12.18
N VAL A 492 -20.32 23.87 -12.41
CA VAL A 492 -20.94 23.07 -13.48
C VAL A 492 -20.93 23.85 -14.79
N TYR A 493 -20.59 23.17 -15.85
CA TYR A 493 -20.55 23.71 -17.20
C TYR A 493 -21.37 22.84 -18.15
N HIS A 494 -22.00 23.49 -19.12
CA HIS A 494 -22.75 22.84 -20.19
C HIS A 494 -22.08 23.18 -21.52
N PRO A 495 -21.01 22.44 -21.88
CA PRO A 495 -20.22 22.77 -23.05
C PRO A 495 -21.02 22.64 -24.34
N GLU A 496 -20.83 23.60 -25.24
CA GLU A 496 -21.27 23.50 -26.63
C GLU A 496 -20.27 22.65 -27.41
N PHE A 497 -20.78 21.67 -28.16
CA PHE A 497 -19.99 20.82 -29.04
C PHE A 497 -20.18 21.22 -30.50
N SER A 498 -19.09 21.37 -31.26
CA SER A 498 -19.16 21.69 -32.69
C SER A 498 -19.54 20.48 -33.54
N GLU A 499 -19.29 19.27 -33.04
CA GLU A 499 -19.60 18.01 -33.72
C GLU A 499 -21.02 17.50 -33.39
N ASP A 500 -21.70 16.92 -34.37
CA ASP A 500 -23.12 16.54 -34.26
C ASP A 500 -23.38 15.01 -34.24
N TRP A 501 -22.33 14.18 -34.26
CA TRP A 501 -22.42 12.72 -34.35
C TRP A 501 -22.58 12.02 -32.98
N GLY A 502 -23.29 12.68 -32.06
CA GLY A 502 -23.67 12.11 -30.75
C GLY A 502 -22.86 12.60 -29.55
N CYS A 503 -22.22 13.76 -29.65
CA CYS A 503 -21.42 14.37 -28.59
C CYS A 503 -22.26 14.89 -27.42
N SER A 504 -21.89 14.51 -26.18
CA SER A 504 -22.62 14.93 -24.98
C SER A 504 -21.80 14.66 -23.71
N VAL A 505 -22.01 15.47 -22.67
CA VAL A 505 -21.59 15.18 -21.28
C VAL A 505 -22.78 14.99 -20.34
N GLY A 506 -23.95 14.67 -20.90
CA GLY A 506 -25.21 14.61 -20.16
C GLY A 506 -25.65 15.97 -19.64
N ASP A 507 -26.11 16.01 -18.39
CA ASP A 507 -26.66 17.21 -17.75
C ASP A 507 -25.61 18.26 -17.37
N GLY A 508 -24.35 18.09 -17.75
CA GLY A 508 -23.26 19.02 -17.47
C GLY A 508 -22.03 18.35 -16.87
N ILE A 509 -20.92 19.08 -16.84
CA ILE A 509 -19.63 18.64 -16.31
C ILE A 509 -19.14 19.61 -15.24
N HIS A 510 -18.84 19.08 -14.06
CA HIS A 510 -18.20 19.83 -12.99
C HIS A 510 -16.71 19.92 -13.29
N ILE A 511 -16.14 21.12 -13.43
CA ILE A 511 -14.72 21.30 -13.73
C ILE A 511 -14.11 22.18 -12.63
N PRO A 512 -13.09 21.69 -11.90
CA PRO A 512 -12.50 22.46 -10.81
C PRO A 512 -11.65 23.60 -11.35
N ASP A 513 -11.54 24.69 -10.59
CA ASP A 513 -10.83 25.91 -11.02
C ASP A 513 -9.34 25.69 -11.29
N ASN A 514 -8.75 24.64 -10.69
CA ASN A 514 -7.37 24.29 -10.92
C ASN A 514 -7.15 23.53 -12.23
N ALA A 515 -8.18 23.09 -12.97
CA ALA A 515 -7.99 22.28 -14.16
C ALA A 515 -7.07 22.95 -15.22
N THR A 516 -6.17 22.16 -15.80
CA THR A 516 -5.32 22.52 -16.94
C THR A 516 -5.72 21.68 -18.15
N ARG A 517 -5.43 22.16 -19.36
CA ARG A 517 -5.50 21.35 -20.58
C ARG A 517 -4.09 21.01 -21.07
N GLU A 518 -3.99 20.04 -21.97
CA GLU A 518 -2.76 19.75 -22.70
C GLU A 518 -2.32 20.92 -23.61
N LEU A 519 -1.03 20.95 -23.97
CA LEU A 519 -0.36 22.12 -24.57
C LEU A 519 -0.38 22.28 -26.09
N PRO A 520 -0.57 21.26 -26.96
CA PRO A 520 -0.72 21.49 -28.39
C PRO A 520 -2.08 22.13 -28.65
N GLY A 521 -2.17 23.39 -28.28
CA GLY A 521 -3.16 24.36 -28.69
C GLY A 521 -2.48 25.72 -28.59
N VAL A 522 -1.78 26.05 -29.67
CA VAL A 522 -1.65 27.43 -30.08
C VAL A 522 -3.08 27.96 -30.23
N GLU A 523 -3.32 29.13 -29.64
CA GLU A 523 -4.48 29.95 -29.97
C GLU A 523 -4.50 30.07 -31.51
N ASP A 524 -5.54 29.55 -32.17
CA ASP A 524 -5.80 29.50 -33.63
C ASP A 524 -5.52 28.20 -34.42
N ASP A 525 -5.32 27.04 -33.78
CA ASP A 525 -5.41 25.76 -34.51
C ASP A 525 -6.75 25.06 -34.25
N ASP A 526 -7.60 24.97 -35.27
CA ASP A 526 -8.89 24.24 -35.28
C ASP A 526 -8.71 22.70 -35.15
N ASN A 527 -7.51 22.24 -34.76
CA ASN A 527 -7.10 20.84 -34.66
C ASN A 527 -6.34 20.51 -33.35
N ALA A 528 -6.43 21.38 -32.33
CA ALA A 528 -5.84 21.13 -31.03
C ALA A 528 -6.60 20.03 -30.26
N ASP A 529 -5.91 18.97 -29.82
CA ASP A 529 -6.52 17.79 -29.17
C ASP A 529 -7.08 18.16 -27.75
N SER A 530 -6.36 19.01 -27.00
CA SER A 530 -6.83 19.89 -25.90
C SER A 530 -7.88 19.29 -24.95
N TRP A 531 -7.56 18.18 -24.31
CA TRP A 531 -8.50 17.49 -23.43
C TRP A 531 -8.73 18.18 -22.07
N ILE A 532 -9.97 18.13 -21.61
CA ILE A 532 -10.34 18.22 -20.18
C ILE A 532 -11.01 16.92 -19.79
N VAL A 533 -10.45 16.20 -18.81
CA VAL A 533 -11.03 14.97 -18.28
C VAL A 533 -11.23 15.12 -16.78
N VAL A 534 -12.41 14.80 -16.30
CA VAL A 534 -12.77 14.94 -14.90
C VAL A 534 -13.40 13.65 -14.39
N TYR A 535 -12.86 13.14 -13.28
CA TYR A 535 -13.52 12.18 -12.40
C TYR A 535 -14.31 12.93 -11.33
N ASN A 536 -15.64 12.86 -11.37
CA ASN A 536 -16.49 13.41 -10.33
C ASN A 536 -16.72 12.36 -9.23
N LYS A 537 -16.23 12.67 -8.03
CA LYS A 537 -16.27 11.74 -6.89
C LYS A 537 -17.67 11.56 -6.31
N ASP A 538 -18.61 12.46 -6.57
CA ASP A 538 -19.95 12.43 -5.98
C ASP A 538 -20.92 11.59 -6.81
N ASP A 539 -20.88 11.73 -8.14
CA ASP A 539 -21.69 10.92 -9.06
C ASP A 539 -20.96 9.69 -9.63
N LYS A 540 -19.67 9.53 -9.32
CA LYS A 540 -18.80 8.43 -9.76
C LYS A 540 -18.68 8.32 -11.29
N THR A 541 -18.74 9.43 -12.00
CA THR A 541 -18.56 9.49 -13.44
C THR A 541 -17.19 10.05 -13.84
N VAL A 542 -16.70 9.62 -15.00
CA VAL A 542 -15.64 10.30 -15.74
C VAL A 542 -16.28 10.98 -16.94
N LYS A 543 -16.07 12.29 -17.05
CA LYS A 543 -16.57 13.13 -18.14
C LYS A 543 -15.40 13.79 -18.84
N SER A 544 -15.50 13.94 -20.16
CA SER A 544 -14.44 14.54 -20.95
C SER A 544 -14.97 15.51 -21.99
N ILE A 545 -14.14 16.52 -22.28
CA ILE A 545 -14.27 17.45 -23.41
C ILE A 545 -13.00 17.29 -24.24
N TRP A 546 -13.18 16.93 -25.51
CA TRP A 546 -12.14 16.92 -26.54
C TRP A 546 -12.15 18.26 -27.28
N GLY A 547 -11.00 18.80 -27.66
CA GLY A 547 -10.88 20.13 -28.27
C GLY A 547 -11.29 21.27 -27.33
N ALA A 548 -11.04 21.12 -26.03
CA ALA A 548 -11.56 22.01 -25.02
C ALA A 548 -10.99 23.43 -25.15
N THR A 549 -11.89 24.41 -25.26
CA THR A 549 -11.57 25.84 -25.21
C THR A 549 -12.39 26.52 -24.11
N LYS A 550 -11.83 27.57 -23.48
CA LYS A 550 -12.52 28.36 -22.45
C LYS A 550 -12.55 29.83 -22.86
N ALA A 551 -13.74 30.34 -23.16
CA ALA A 551 -13.96 31.74 -23.57
C ALA A 551 -15.12 32.34 -22.76
N GLY A 552 -14.94 33.57 -22.25
CA GLY A 552 -15.98 34.25 -21.46
C GLY A 552 -16.44 33.48 -20.23
N GLY A 553 -15.59 32.59 -19.67
CA GLY A 553 -15.93 31.74 -18.53
C GLY A 553 -16.69 30.45 -18.87
N THR A 554 -17.01 30.19 -20.14
CA THR A 554 -17.72 28.97 -20.59
C THR A 554 -16.77 28.04 -21.35
N TRP A 555 -16.98 26.74 -21.18
CA TRP A 555 -16.25 25.71 -21.92
C TRP A 555 -16.94 25.36 -23.23
N LYS A 556 -16.16 25.13 -24.29
CA LYS A 556 -16.59 24.56 -25.57
C LYS A 556 -15.67 23.40 -25.92
N GLY A 557 -16.09 22.56 -26.85
CA GLY A 557 -15.23 21.51 -27.40
C GLY A 557 -15.71 21.02 -28.76
N TYR A 558 -14.95 20.10 -29.34
CA TYR A 558 -15.38 19.38 -30.53
C TYR A 558 -16.40 18.30 -30.14
N CYS A 559 -16.06 17.46 -29.17
CA CYS A 559 -16.95 16.40 -28.69
C CYS A 559 -16.77 16.13 -27.19
N GLY A 560 -17.65 15.32 -26.61
CA GLY A 560 -17.57 14.91 -25.21
C GLY A 560 -18.18 13.54 -24.95
N GLY A 561 -17.97 13.05 -23.74
CA GLY A 561 -18.55 11.79 -23.29
C GLY A 561 -18.59 11.62 -21.78
N THR A 562 -19.43 10.69 -21.32
CA THR A 562 -19.63 10.35 -19.91
C THR A 562 -19.64 8.84 -19.71
N TRP A 563 -18.82 8.37 -18.77
CA TRP A 563 -18.73 6.97 -18.36
C TRP A 563 -18.80 6.86 -16.84
N PRO A 564 -19.24 5.71 -16.30
CA PRO A 564 -19.05 5.39 -14.88
C PRO A 564 -17.58 5.04 -14.67
N ALA A 565 -16.93 5.73 -13.73
CA ALA A 565 -15.50 5.57 -13.45
C ALA A 565 -15.15 4.10 -13.12
N ALA A 566 -16.00 3.47 -12.31
CA ALA A 566 -15.78 2.11 -11.83
C ALA A 566 -15.92 1.02 -12.91
N SER A 567 -16.60 1.29 -14.01
CA SER A 567 -16.93 0.28 -15.03
C SER A 567 -15.78 -0.07 -15.99
N GLY A 568 -14.63 0.57 -15.80
CA GLY A 568 -13.48 0.46 -16.70
C GLY A 568 -13.59 1.21 -18.00
N GLY A 569 -14.73 1.87 -18.24
CA GLY A 569 -14.86 2.83 -19.32
C GLY A 569 -15.22 2.25 -20.67
N GLY A 570 -15.74 1.02 -20.73
CA GLY A 570 -16.00 0.35 -22.01
C GLY A 570 -17.18 0.97 -22.72
N THR A 571 -17.30 0.76 -24.03
CA THR A 571 -18.47 1.24 -24.81
C THR A 571 -19.80 0.78 -24.20
N GLU A 572 -19.85 -0.43 -23.63
CA GLU A 572 -21.03 -1.04 -23.01
C GLU A 572 -21.51 -0.34 -21.74
N SER A 573 -20.61 0.39 -21.07
CA SER A 573 -20.89 1.08 -19.82
C SER A 573 -21.16 2.58 -20.05
N LYS A 574 -21.07 3.04 -21.29
CA LYS A 574 -21.20 4.44 -21.67
C LYS A 574 -22.56 4.99 -21.25
N ILE A 575 -22.54 6.15 -20.60
CA ILE A 575 -23.76 6.86 -20.19
C ILE A 575 -24.23 7.78 -21.32
N SER A 576 -23.31 8.55 -21.91
CA SER A 576 -23.61 9.48 -23.02
C SER A 576 -22.35 9.89 -23.77
N GLY A 577 -22.53 10.47 -24.97
CA GLY A 577 -21.44 10.98 -25.79
C GLY A 577 -20.64 9.91 -26.55
N VAL A 578 -19.62 10.32 -27.29
CA VAL A 578 -18.70 9.44 -28.07
C VAL A 578 -17.28 10.01 -28.18
N GLY A 579 -16.88 10.87 -27.25
CA GLY A 579 -15.76 11.79 -27.39
C GLY A 579 -14.35 11.23 -27.66
N THR A 580 -14.11 9.91 -27.60
CA THR A 580 -12.77 9.28 -27.79
C THR A 580 -12.72 8.42 -29.06
N GLY A 581 -11.54 8.21 -29.66
CA GLY A 581 -11.34 7.41 -30.87
C GLY A 581 -11.84 5.96 -30.80
N ALA A 582 -11.66 5.29 -29.66
CA ALA A 582 -12.17 3.94 -29.41
C ALA A 582 -13.56 3.86 -28.77
N GLU A 583 -14.18 5.00 -28.43
CA GLU A 583 -15.41 5.05 -27.62
C GLU A 583 -15.27 4.40 -26.22
N VAL A 584 -14.05 4.50 -25.68
CA VAL A 584 -13.69 4.12 -24.31
C VAL A 584 -13.47 5.39 -23.49
N GLN A 585 -13.74 5.36 -22.19
CA GLN A 585 -13.50 6.46 -21.25
C GLN A 585 -12.12 7.12 -21.46
N ALA A 586 -12.08 8.44 -21.56
CA ALA A 586 -10.84 9.20 -21.58
C ALA A 586 -10.08 9.02 -20.25
N GLY A 587 -8.77 8.81 -20.31
CA GLY A 587 -7.97 8.47 -19.12
C GLY A 587 -7.87 6.96 -18.84
N ALA A 588 -8.64 6.12 -19.54
CA ALA A 588 -8.60 4.69 -19.32
C ALA A 588 -7.27 4.07 -19.80
N GLY A 589 -6.59 3.37 -18.90
CA GLY A 589 -5.29 2.76 -19.18
C GLY A 589 -4.10 3.72 -19.13
N PHE A 590 -4.28 4.99 -18.73
CA PHE A 590 -3.15 5.88 -18.51
C PHE A 590 -2.36 5.48 -17.28
N ILE A 591 -1.04 5.63 -17.36
CA ILE A 591 -0.18 5.58 -16.20
C ILE A 591 -0.47 6.81 -15.34
N LEU A 592 -0.87 6.60 -14.09
CA LEU A 592 -1.22 7.69 -13.18
C LEU A 592 -0.01 8.12 -12.34
N ASN A 593 0.08 9.41 -12.01
CA ASN A 593 1.13 9.94 -11.12
C ASN A 593 1.15 9.22 -9.75
N SER A 594 -0.01 8.78 -9.26
CA SER A 594 -0.12 7.96 -8.04
C SER A 594 0.61 6.62 -8.16
N GLU A 595 0.56 6.01 -9.35
CA GLU A 595 1.13 4.67 -9.58
C GLU A 595 2.65 4.74 -9.68
N ILE A 596 3.17 5.82 -10.26
CA ILE A 596 4.60 6.15 -10.27
C ILE A 596 5.14 6.28 -8.85
N ALA A 597 4.39 6.97 -7.97
CA ALA A 597 4.76 7.09 -6.56
C ALA A 597 4.69 5.75 -5.80
N THR A 598 3.72 4.89 -6.11
CA THR A 598 3.55 3.58 -5.44
C THR A 598 4.43 2.46 -6.02
N GLY A 599 5.08 2.68 -7.16
CA GLY A 599 5.98 1.72 -7.78
C GLY A 599 5.31 0.58 -8.56
N ALA A 600 4.00 0.63 -8.82
CA ALA A 600 3.28 -0.43 -9.53
C ALA A 600 2.09 0.11 -10.34
N ILE A 601 1.95 -0.37 -11.58
CA ILE A 601 0.77 -0.13 -12.44
C ILE A 601 -0.01 -1.44 -12.57
N ASN A 602 -1.20 -1.48 -11.96
CA ASN A 602 -1.99 -2.71 -11.80
C ASN A 602 -3.19 -2.78 -12.75
N HIS A 603 -3.00 -2.29 -13.96
CA HIS A 603 -3.99 -2.31 -15.03
C HIS A 603 -3.31 -2.33 -16.40
N ALA A 604 -4.07 -2.66 -17.45
CA ALA A 604 -3.59 -2.65 -18.82
C ALA A 604 -3.32 -1.21 -19.28
N LEU A 605 -2.29 -1.00 -20.08
CA LEU A 605 -1.90 0.33 -20.55
C LEU A 605 -2.70 0.77 -21.78
N TYR A 606 -2.84 2.08 -21.94
CA TYR A 606 -3.34 2.71 -23.16
C TYR A 606 -2.23 2.76 -24.21
N PHE A 607 -2.54 2.35 -25.44
CA PHE A 607 -1.66 2.45 -26.59
C PHE A 607 -2.31 3.20 -27.76
N THR A 608 -1.50 3.98 -28.48
CA THR A 608 -1.84 4.51 -29.80
C THR A 608 -1.13 3.74 -30.92
N SER A 609 -1.72 3.76 -32.11
CA SER A 609 -1.20 3.07 -33.30
C SER A 609 -1.43 3.88 -34.58
N THR A 610 -0.40 4.02 -35.42
CA THR A 610 -0.58 4.50 -36.81
C THR A 610 -1.05 3.39 -37.77
N LYS A 611 -1.25 2.17 -37.25
CA LYS A 611 -1.69 0.99 -37.99
C LYS A 611 -3.07 0.49 -37.55
N SER A 612 -3.84 1.31 -36.84
CA SER A 612 -5.21 0.97 -36.44
C SER A 612 -6.08 0.57 -37.64
N CYS A 613 -6.73 -0.60 -37.55
CA CYS A 613 -7.65 -1.08 -38.57
C CYS A 613 -8.98 -0.31 -38.52
N GLY A 614 -9.77 -0.36 -39.60
CA GLY A 614 -11.17 0.12 -39.56
C GLY A 614 -12.13 -0.75 -38.75
N ASN A 615 -11.73 -1.96 -38.35
CA ASN A 615 -12.48 -2.80 -37.43
C ASN A 615 -11.99 -2.64 -35.98
N PHE A 616 -12.85 -3.03 -35.04
CA PHE A 616 -12.59 -2.94 -33.61
C PHE A 616 -13.04 -4.19 -32.87
N ARG A 617 -12.60 -4.32 -31.63
CA ARG A 617 -13.00 -5.35 -30.68
C ARG A 617 -13.20 -4.70 -29.32
N LYS A 618 -14.05 -5.31 -28.48
CA LYS A 618 -14.19 -4.93 -27.06
C LYS A 618 -12.79 -4.76 -26.44
N PRO A 619 -12.53 -3.77 -25.57
CA PRO A 619 -13.47 -2.79 -25.00
C PRO A 619 -13.88 -1.65 -25.94
N ALA A 620 -13.25 -1.51 -27.10
CA ALA A 620 -13.60 -0.47 -28.06
C ALA A 620 -15.01 -0.69 -28.65
N GLY A 621 -15.73 0.41 -28.82
CA GLY A 621 -17.05 0.46 -29.48
C GLY A 621 -17.00 0.94 -30.92
N LYS A 622 -15.89 1.57 -31.31
CA LYS A 622 -15.65 2.04 -32.68
C LYS A 622 -14.17 1.99 -33.02
N SER A 623 -13.84 2.32 -34.27
CA SER A 623 -12.49 2.62 -34.72
C SER A 623 -12.52 3.85 -35.62
N ASP A 624 -11.59 4.76 -35.43
CA ASP A 624 -11.23 5.83 -36.36
C ASP A 624 -10.03 5.45 -37.26
N GLY A 625 -9.54 4.22 -37.14
CA GLY A 625 -8.45 3.70 -37.95
C GLY A 625 -8.87 3.42 -39.41
N HIS A 626 -7.93 3.55 -40.33
CA HIS A 626 -8.15 3.33 -41.76
C HIS A 626 -7.16 2.34 -42.39
N THR A 627 -6.29 1.72 -41.59
CA THR A 627 -5.27 0.79 -42.10
C THR A 627 -5.89 -0.55 -42.47
N SER A 628 -5.38 -1.17 -43.53
CA SER A 628 -5.78 -2.50 -43.99
C SER A 628 -4.59 -3.46 -44.08
N GLY A 629 -4.86 -4.76 -44.17
CA GLY A 629 -3.85 -5.81 -44.34
C GLY A 629 -3.43 -6.47 -43.02
N SER A 630 -2.55 -7.47 -43.11
CA SER A 630 -2.18 -8.33 -41.97
C SER A 630 -1.38 -7.61 -40.88
N SER A 631 -0.84 -6.42 -41.14
CA SER A 631 -0.13 -5.60 -40.15
C SER A 631 -1.03 -4.59 -39.44
N CYS A 632 -2.31 -4.46 -39.82
CA CYS A 632 -3.20 -3.55 -39.14
C CYS A 632 -3.60 -4.11 -37.77
N VAL A 633 -3.79 -3.23 -36.78
CA VAL A 633 -4.15 -3.60 -35.41
C VAL A 633 -5.59 -3.17 -35.13
N PRO A 634 -6.54 -4.08 -34.84
CA PRO A 634 -7.90 -3.67 -34.53
C PRO A 634 -7.94 -2.72 -33.33
N MET A 635 -8.79 -1.69 -33.38
CA MET A 635 -9.03 -0.85 -32.20
C MET A 635 -9.59 -1.72 -31.06
N GLY A 636 -9.09 -1.53 -29.85
CA GLY A 636 -9.36 -2.39 -28.69
C GLY A 636 -8.59 -3.71 -28.67
N ALA A 637 -7.67 -3.97 -29.62
CA ALA A 637 -6.80 -5.14 -29.55
C ALA A 637 -5.90 -5.08 -28.31
N ARG A 638 -5.78 -6.21 -27.60
CA ARG A 638 -4.94 -6.34 -26.42
C ARG A 638 -3.56 -6.90 -26.79
N LEU A 639 -2.55 -6.16 -26.38
CA LEU A 639 -1.13 -6.44 -26.51
C LEU A 639 -0.63 -7.01 -25.19
N GLN A 640 0.32 -7.95 -25.24
CA GLN A 640 0.99 -8.48 -24.06
C GLN A 640 2.48 -8.64 -24.35
N LEU A 641 3.33 -8.29 -23.40
CA LEU A 641 4.73 -8.69 -23.47
C LEU A 641 4.86 -10.15 -23.06
N ASP A 642 5.64 -10.94 -23.80
CA ASP A 642 5.89 -12.35 -23.47
C ASP A 642 6.25 -12.52 -21.98
N PRO A 643 5.49 -13.31 -21.19
CA PRO A 643 5.75 -13.55 -19.77
C PRO A 643 7.14 -14.14 -19.46
N SER A 644 7.84 -14.69 -20.45
CA SER A 644 9.22 -15.17 -20.30
C SER A 644 10.28 -14.06 -20.25
N VAL A 645 9.92 -12.81 -20.54
CA VAL A 645 10.85 -11.68 -20.43
C VAL A 645 11.25 -11.47 -18.96
N ASN A 646 12.55 -11.43 -18.68
CA ASN A 646 13.04 -11.10 -17.34
C ASN A 646 13.06 -9.57 -17.14
N CYS A 647 11.93 -9.00 -16.70
CA CYS A 647 11.81 -7.56 -16.46
C CYS A 647 12.76 -7.04 -15.36
N ALA A 648 13.01 -7.84 -14.32
CA ALA A 648 13.92 -7.44 -13.23
C ALA A 648 15.37 -7.31 -13.72
N GLY A 649 15.77 -8.20 -14.65
CA GLY A 649 17.10 -8.30 -15.22
C GLY A 649 17.38 -7.39 -16.44
N LEU A 650 16.49 -6.46 -16.78
CA LEU A 650 16.76 -5.50 -17.86
C LEU A 650 17.90 -4.57 -17.46
N SER A 651 19.07 -4.79 -18.06
CA SER A 651 20.28 -3.97 -17.81
C SER A 651 20.07 -2.55 -18.31
N GLY A 652 20.40 -1.55 -17.50
CA GLY A 652 20.24 -0.13 -17.84
C GLY A 652 18.81 0.42 -17.69
N ALA A 653 17.80 -0.44 -17.52
CA ALA A 653 16.41 -0.01 -17.41
C ALA A 653 16.14 0.77 -16.11
N SER A 654 15.37 1.86 -16.24
CA SER A 654 14.88 2.62 -15.09
C SER A 654 13.85 1.84 -14.26
N ALA A 655 13.55 2.32 -13.06
CA ALA A 655 12.50 1.73 -12.23
C ALA A 655 11.14 1.75 -12.95
N GLY A 656 10.83 2.85 -13.64
CA GLY A 656 9.62 2.98 -14.45
C GLY A 656 9.59 2.04 -15.66
N GLU A 657 10.71 1.84 -16.37
CA GLU A 657 10.76 0.86 -17.47
C GLU A 657 10.51 -0.56 -16.97
N LYS A 658 11.08 -0.93 -15.82
CA LYS A 658 10.82 -2.23 -15.20
C LYS A 658 9.36 -2.39 -14.79
N MET A 659 8.75 -1.33 -14.26
CA MET A 659 7.32 -1.28 -13.93
C MET A 659 6.46 -1.53 -15.16
N ILE A 660 6.68 -0.78 -16.24
CA ILE A 660 5.97 -0.94 -17.51
C ILE A 660 6.16 -2.35 -18.09
N CYS A 661 7.37 -2.90 -18.00
CA CYS A 661 7.66 -4.26 -18.45
C CYS A 661 6.78 -5.28 -17.72
N VAL A 662 6.75 -5.24 -16.37
CA VAL A 662 5.93 -6.15 -15.55
C VAL A 662 4.44 -5.98 -15.86
N THR A 663 3.98 -4.74 -15.98
CA THR A 663 2.58 -4.43 -16.32
C THR A 663 2.20 -5.00 -17.69
N MET A 664 3.06 -4.85 -18.69
CA MET A 664 2.82 -5.40 -20.03
C MET A 664 2.80 -6.93 -20.07
N GLN A 665 3.50 -7.61 -19.16
CA GLN A 665 3.40 -9.07 -19.04
C GLN A 665 2.07 -9.50 -18.41
N LYS A 666 1.66 -8.78 -17.35
CA LYS A 666 0.57 -9.21 -16.48
C LYS A 666 -0.80 -8.75 -16.97
N TYR A 667 -0.92 -7.47 -17.30
CA TYR A 667 -2.15 -6.83 -17.75
C TYR A 667 -2.12 -6.46 -19.23
N GLY A 668 -0.94 -6.27 -19.82
CA GLY A 668 -0.81 -5.91 -21.23
C GLY A 668 -1.21 -4.46 -21.48
N GLY A 669 -1.68 -4.18 -22.70
CA GLY A 669 -2.19 -2.86 -23.08
C GLY A 669 -3.17 -2.92 -24.24
N TYR A 670 -4.11 -1.99 -24.31
CA TYR A 670 -5.10 -1.90 -25.38
C TYR A 670 -4.74 -0.79 -26.35
N VAL A 671 -4.83 -1.07 -27.65
CA VAL A 671 -4.79 -0.01 -28.67
C VAL A 671 -6.13 0.72 -28.65
N LEU A 672 -6.15 2.00 -28.30
CA LEU A 672 -7.38 2.74 -28.03
C LEU A 672 -7.50 4.06 -28.80
N ASP A 673 -6.52 4.34 -29.66
CA ASP A 673 -6.56 5.51 -30.53
C ASP A 673 -5.65 5.37 -31.75
N SER A 674 -5.98 6.12 -32.80
CA SER A 674 -5.24 6.14 -34.06
C SER A 674 -4.31 7.35 -34.12
N GLY A 675 -3.00 7.10 -34.01
CA GLY A 675 -2.03 8.17 -34.04
C GLY A 675 -0.70 7.78 -33.41
N GLY A 676 0.05 8.80 -32.99
CA GLY A 676 1.35 8.63 -32.39
C GLY A 676 2.50 8.47 -33.40
N PRO A 677 3.73 8.33 -32.90
CA PRO A 677 4.96 8.37 -33.70
C PRO A 677 5.27 7.06 -34.44
N GLY A 678 4.46 6.00 -34.26
CA GLY A 678 4.74 4.71 -34.86
C GLY A 678 3.61 3.67 -34.78
N PRO A 679 3.84 2.47 -35.32
CA PRO A 679 2.83 1.44 -35.53
C PRO A 679 2.15 0.93 -34.25
N ILE A 680 2.88 0.78 -33.14
CA ILE A 680 2.35 0.56 -31.79
C ILE A 680 3.29 1.36 -30.92
N SER A 681 2.87 2.52 -30.41
CA SER A 681 3.87 3.50 -29.99
C SER A 681 3.54 4.33 -28.75
N GLY A 682 2.50 5.16 -28.78
CA GLY A 682 2.22 6.10 -27.69
C GLY A 682 1.62 5.39 -26.50
N ILE A 683 2.24 5.54 -25.33
CA ILE A 683 1.71 5.06 -24.06
C ILE A 683 1.14 6.25 -23.29
N GLY A 684 -0.14 6.15 -22.93
CA GLY A 684 -0.85 7.23 -22.23
C GLY A 684 -0.37 7.40 -20.79
N VAL A 685 -0.17 8.66 -20.39
CA VAL A 685 0.25 9.06 -19.04
C VAL A 685 -0.57 10.27 -18.61
N ALA A 686 -0.96 10.34 -17.33
CA ALA A 686 -1.64 11.50 -16.77
C ALA A 686 -0.68 12.71 -16.68
N GLY A 687 -1.10 13.87 -17.20
CA GLY A 687 -0.16 14.92 -17.61
C GLY A 687 0.19 16.07 -16.69
N ASP A 688 -0.53 16.27 -15.59
CA ASP A 688 -0.35 17.46 -14.75
C ASP A 688 0.36 17.09 -13.45
N ASP A 689 1.68 17.30 -13.40
CA ASP A 689 2.41 17.27 -12.14
C ASP A 689 2.03 18.51 -11.30
N LEU A 690 1.08 18.33 -10.39
CA LEU A 690 0.58 19.40 -9.51
C LEU A 690 1.66 20.00 -8.59
N THR A 691 2.84 19.39 -8.51
CA THR A 691 3.99 19.90 -7.77
C THR A 691 4.93 20.78 -8.61
N ASP A 692 4.73 20.86 -9.93
CA ASP A 692 5.56 21.70 -10.80
C ASP A 692 5.33 23.19 -10.53
N PRO A 693 6.37 23.96 -10.13
CA PRO A 693 6.25 25.39 -9.90
C PRO A 693 5.93 26.21 -11.16
N ASN A 694 6.16 25.65 -12.36
CA ASN A 694 5.87 26.31 -13.64
C ASN A 694 4.45 26.04 -14.14
N ARG A 695 3.68 25.24 -13.41
CA ARG A 695 2.29 24.95 -13.72
C ARG A 695 1.46 26.24 -13.69
N SER A 696 0.60 26.42 -14.69
CA SER A 696 -0.40 27.48 -14.73
C SER A 696 -1.78 26.90 -15.04
N PRO A 697 -2.77 26.97 -14.13
CA PRO A 697 -4.15 26.56 -14.40
C PRO A 697 -4.65 27.06 -15.76
N TRP A 698 -5.38 26.21 -16.47
CA TRP A 698 -5.87 26.42 -17.83
C TRP A 698 -4.80 26.60 -18.94
N GLN A 699 -3.59 27.06 -18.62
CA GLN A 699 -2.60 27.47 -19.62
C GLN A 699 -1.47 26.47 -19.82
N THR A 700 -1.00 25.83 -18.74
CA THR A 700 0.21 25.00 -18.77
C THR A 700 0.12 23.91 -17.71
N PRO A 701 -0.03 22.62 -18.08
CA PRO A 701 0.03 21.52 -17.16
C PRO A 701 1.45 21.41 -16.58
N GLY A 702 1.55 20.93 -15.34
CA GLY A 702 2.85 20.68 -14.73
C GLY A 702 3.57 19.53 -15.42
N ASN A 703 4.86 19.68 -15.68
CA ASN A 703 5.65 18.70 -16.42
C ASN A 703 6.26 17.66 -15.47
N GLY A 704 5.68 16.47 -15.42
CA GLY A 704 6.22 15.36 -14.61
C GLY A 704 7.57 14.81 -15.09
N MET A 705 7.95 15.03 -16.35
CA MET A 705 9.22 14.57 -16.94
C MET A 705 10.37 15.56 -16.77
N ARG A 706 10.13 16.74 -16.19
CA ARG A 706 11.20 17.70 -15.87
C ARG A 706 12.13 17.10 -14.82
N SER A 707 13.36 17.62 -14.71
CA SER A 707 14.27 17.21 -13.64
C SER A 707 13.62 17.37 -12.26
N GLY A 708 13.58 16.27 -11.49
CA GLY A 708 12.96 16.18 -10.18
C GLY A 708 11.42 16.13 -10.19
N GLY A 709 10.79 16.03 -11.37
CA GLY A 709 9.36 15.78 -11.53
C GLY A 709 9.00 14.31 -11.25
N VAL A 710 7.70 14.04 -11.09
CA VAL A 710 7.21 12.71 -10.67
C VAL A 710 7.62 11.57 -11.61
N LEU A 711 7.60 11.77 -12.93
CA LEU A 711 8.01 10.77 -13.93
C LEU A 711 9.54 10.65 -14.01
N ASP A 712 10.25 11.79 -13.94
CA ASP A 712 11.72 11.82 -13.94
C ASP A 712 12.31 11.03 -12.76
N LYS A 713 11.67 11.09 -11.58
CA LYS A 713 12.07 10.29 -10.40
C LYS A 713 11.99 8.78 -10.62
N ALA A 714 11.08 8.32 -11.48
CA ALA A 714 11.02 6.92 -11.90
C ALA A 714 11.95 6.61 -13.10
N GLY A 715 12.70 7.60 -13.59
CA GLY A 715 13.52 7.52 -14.79
C GLY A 715 12.67 7.37 -16.06
N LEU A 716 11.50 8.01 -16.09
CA LEU A 716 10.59 8.07 -17.23
C LEU A 716 10.63 9.48 -17.84
N GLY A 717 11.20 9.58 -19.04
CA GLY A 717 11.23 10.81 -19.83
C GLY A 717 10.54 10.65 -21.18
N ALA A 718 10.64 11.66 -22.04
CA ALA A 718 10.04 11.66 -23.39
C ALA A 718 10.75 10.75 -24.41
N GLY A 719 11.81 10.05 -23.99
CA GLY A 719 12.60 9.14 -24.80
C GLY A 719 11.93 7.78 -25.06
N PRO A 720 12.48 6.97 -25.98
CA PRO A 720 12.01 5.61 -26.23
C PRO A 720 12.28 4.71 -25.01
N LEU A 721 11.35 3.79 -24.71
CA LEU A 721 11.49 2.77 -23.67
C LEU A 721 12.34 1.59 -24.17
N SER A 722 13.60 1.88 -24.52
CA SER A 722 14.46 0.98 -25.33
C SER A 722 14.92 -0.27 -24.60
N HIS A 723 14.85 -0.32 -23.27
CA HIS A 723 15.28 -1.51 -22.53
C HIS A 723 14.23 -2.63 -22.55
N ILE A 724 12.97 -2.30 -22.85
CA ILE A 724 11.89 -3.29 -22.92
C ILE A 724 11.94 -3.97 -24.30
N PRO A 725 11.95 -5.32 -24.38
CA PRO A 725 12.07 -6.04 -25.64
C PRO A 725 10.71 -6.09 -26.37
N TRP A 726 10.29 -4.97 -26.96
CA TRP A 726 8.99 -4.82 -27.63
C TRP A 726 8.78 -5.75 -28.83
N ASN A 727 9.85 -6.31 -29.40
CA ASN A 727 9.76 -7.36 -30.41
C ASN A 727 9.22 -8.70 -29.86
N LYS A 728 9.12 -8.85 -28.52
CA LYS A 728 8.47 -9.97 -27.84
C LYS A 728 7.02 -9.68 -27.45
N LEU A 729 6.41 -8.65 -28.04
CA LEU A 729 4.97 -8.47 -27.90
C LEU A 729 4.21 -9.61 -28.60
N ARG A 730 3.00 -9.85 -28.12
CA ARG A 730 2.00 -10.71 -28.75
C ARG A 730 0.65 -10.02 -28.70
N VAL A 731 -0.14 -10.20 -29.75
CA VAL A 731 -1.50 -9.66 -29.88
C VAL A 731 -2.48 -10.78 -29.59
N LEU A 732 -3.42 -10.54 -28.68
CA LEU A 732 -4.41 -11.53 -28.30
C LEU A 732 -5.55 -11.58 -29.32
N ALA A 733 -6.12 -12.76 -29.55
CA ALA A 733 -7.25 -12.95 -30.45
C ALA A 733 -8.51 -12.22 -29.94
N THR A 734 -8.65 -12.14 -28.63
CA THR A 734 -9.76 -11.50 -27.91
C THR A 734 -9.22 -10.59 -26.81
N TRP A 735 -10.08 -9.71 -26.31
CA TRP A 735 -9.72 -8.71 -25.31
C TRP A 735 -9.34 -9.29 -23.95
N ASN A 736 -9.83 -10.48 -23.60
CA ASN A 736 -9.51 -11.18 -22.35
C ASN A 736 -8.54 -12.36 -22.57
N GLY A 737 -8.07 -12.58 -23.80
CA GLY A 737 -7.17 -13.67 -24.16
C GLY A 737 -7.81 -15.06 -24.17
N GLN A 738 -9.13 -15.19 -24.05
CA GLN A 738 -9.86 -16.45 -24.15
C GLN A 738 -10.28 -16.78 -25.58
#